data_AF-A0A540X462-F1
#
_entry.id   AF-A0A540X462-F1
#
_cell.length_a   1.000
_cell.length_b   1.000
_cell.length_c   1.000
_cell.angle_alpha   90.00
_cell.angle_beta   90.00
_cell.angle_gamma   90.00
#
_symmetry.space_group_name_H-M   'P 1'
#
loop_
_entity.id
_entity.type
_entity.pdbx_description
1 polymer ?
#
loop_
_entity_poly.entity_id
_entity_poly.type
_entity_poly.pdbx_seq_one_letter_code
_entity_poly.pdbx_strand_id
1 'polypeptide(L)'
;MRRLSSRWSELESHYSVVVVGSGYGGAITASRLARAGRQVCVLERGRELQPGDYPRTEADFAKEFQIHLEAESGVDLGRSTALFELHRGGDVAVVTGCGLGGTSLINAGVTLRPDPRVFQDARWPEALRADVPGLIEDGFTWAERMLRPTPYPESSPPLASLEAMERAARHLGGTFRRPPLAVSFEGGVNEAGVRQGACTLCGDCLTGCNQGSKNSVLMNYLPDAHRHGAKLFTEVGVRYLARDGGRWRIYYRPMNSGRERFEAPDPWVTADMVVLAAGTMGTAEILLRSRALGLPLSGMLGQRFSANGDVMAFGYNTDVPINGVGHGTHPAEGREPVGPTISGIIDARATSRQEDGMVIENGAMPGAFGRPMLGLLAAAAAVGGEDTDEGLKDKLEELARVAESAVRGPYHGAMRHTQTFLVMSHDAGVGELRLEGDRVRVNWPDVGTQPELARVDSRLREATAALGGTFVRNPLWNRLTGHEVLCTHPLGGCVMAEDASAGVVDHEGRVFSREEGTEVHDGLYVSDGSVIPRPLGTNPLFTLSAVAERCAALMAKRHGWTIDYTPATEEPDVGARVPVGVRFTETMYGSISGAVEENSLVAGDPKRIDATHLRFIVTVETPDLERTLEDPLHPLGLSGVVEALSLSPRPLTVERGELHLMTREAARPGGRRMHYQLPLVAESGERFFLDGYKDVHDDAGFDLWVDTTRLLVSVHRGNDASGPCIARGLLRLNAKDFAVQLSTLRVPSARDTSRRLSTLLRFGRFFFGALYDTYVRKAA
;
A
#
# COMPACT_ATOMS: atom_id res chain seq x y z
N MET A 1 -11.85 -3.28 -14.90
CA MET A 1 -12.53 -3.08 -13.60
C MET A 1 -12.75 -1.59 -13.40
N ARG A 2 -13.84 -1.16 -12.74
CA ARG A 2 -14.00 0.25 -12.33
C ARG A 2 -12.98 0.58 -11.23
N ARG A 3 -12.52 1.84 -11.16
CA ARG A 3 -11.70 2.29 -10.02
C ARG A 3 -12.51 2.24 -8.72
N LEU A 4 -11.90 1.71 -7.66
CA LEU A 4 -12.50 1.58 -6.33
C LEU A 4 -12.23 2.79 -5.45
N SER A 5 -11.15 3.55 -5.73
CA SER A 5 -10.74 4.68 -4.89
C SER A 5 -11.77 5.82 -4.92
N SER A 6 -12.23 6.23 -3.74
CA SER A 6 -12.98 7.45 -3.46
C SER A 6 -12.10 8.70 -3.55
N ARG A 7 -12.73 9.86 -3.68
CA ARG A 7 -12.06 11.17 -3.78
C ARG A 7 -11.69 11.69 -2.41
N TRP A 8 -10.61 12.45 -2.25
CA TRP A 8 -10.28 13.01 -0.93
C TRP A 8 -11.33 14.00 -0.44
N SER A 9 -12.00 14.73 -1.35
CA SER A 9 -13.12 15.60 -0.99
C SER A 9 -14.38 14.85 -0.51
N GLU A 10 -14.47 13.53 -0.71
CA GLU A 10 -15.57 12.68 -0.23
C GLU A 10 -15.31 12.10 1.17
N LEU A 11 -14.13 12.37 1.73
CA LEU A 11 -13.76 11.98 3.09
C LEU A 11 -14.59 12.79 4.08
N GLU A 12 -15.25 12.09 4.99
CA GLU A 12 -16.09 12.68 6.04
C GLU A 12 -15.26 12.96 7.29
N SER A 13 -15.73 13.86 8.15
CA SER A 13 -15.06 14.13 9.43
C SER A 13 -15.10 12.95 10.41
N HIS A 14 -16.03 12.01 10.20
CA HIS A 14 -16.26 10.89 11.09
C HIS A 14 -16.75 9.63 10.36
N TYR A 15 -16.34 8.46 10.86
CA TYR A 15 -16.79 7.14 10.41
C TYR A 15 -17.05 6.20 11.61
N SER A 16 -17.94 5.23 11.45
CA SER A 16 -18.07 4.17 12.46
C SER A 16 -16.78 3.35 12.59
N VAL A 17 -16.14 3.01 11.45
CA VAL A 17 -14.90 2.24 11.42
C VAL A 17 -13.91 2.84 10.41
N VAL A 18 -12.69 3.09 10.86
CA VAL A 18 -11.54 3.38 9.98
C VAL A 18 -10.61 2.17 9.97
N VAL A 19 -10.37 1.60 8.79
CA VAL A 19 -9.38 0.54 8.54
C VAL A 19 -8.15 1.19 7.90
N VAL A 20 -6.98 1.02 8.51
CA VAL A 20 -5.73 1.60 8.03
C VAL A 20 -4.91 0.53 7.31
N GLY A 21 -4.71 0.69 6.01
CA GLY A 21 -4.07 -0.29 5.14
C GLY A 21 -5.08 -1.23 4.47
N SER A 22 -4.76 -1.64 3.23
CA SER A 22 -5.66 -2.41 2.37
C SER A 22 -5.12 -3.78 1.94
N GLY A 23 -4.16 -4.32 2.70
CA GLY A 23 -3.67 -5.70 2.53
C GLY A 23 -4.70 -6.75 2.95
N TYR A 24 -4.29 -8.02 3.11
CA TYR A 24 -5.19 -9.13 3.51
C TYR A 24 -6.06 -8.78 4.72
N GLY A 25 -5.43 -8.40 5.82
CA GLY A 25 -6.10 -8.00 7.05
C GLY A 25 -7.14 -6.89 6.88
N GLY A 26 -6.73 -5.81 6.20
CA GLY A 26 -7.56 -4.62 6.02
C GLY A 26 -8.71 -4.85 5.05
N ALA A 27 -8.45 -5.55 3.93
CA ALA A 27 -9.46 -5.86 2.94
C ALA A 27 -10.54 -6.80 3.49
N ILE A 28 -10.13 -7.84 4.23
CA ILE A 28 -11.05 -8.78 4.88
C ILE A 28 -11.90 -8.03 5.91
N THR A 29 -11.27 -7.30 6.82
CA THR A 29 -11.98 -6.55 7.86
C THR A 29 -12.96 -5.54 7.25
N ALA A 30 -12.53 -4.78 6.23
CA ALA A 30 -13.39 -3.83 5.54
C ALA A 30 -14.59 -4.49 4.87
N SER A 31 -14.40 -5.62 4.18
CA SER A 31 -15.49 -6.40 3.56
C SER A 31 -16.50 -6.88 4.61
N ARG A 32 -16.02 -7.51 5.69
CA ARG A 32 -16.89 -8.09 6.71
C ARG A 32 -17.65 -7.03 7.50
N LEU A 33 -17.00 -5.93 7.87
CA LEU A 33 -17.67 -4.85 8.61
C LEU A 33 -18.62 -4.04 7.71
N ALA A 34 -18.32 -3.87 6.42
CA ALA A 34 -19.27 -3.28 5.47
C ALA A 34 -20.50 -4.18 5.26
N ARG A 35 -20.31 -5.50 5.13
CA ARG A 35 -21.39 -6.51 5.11
C ARG A 35 -22.20 -6.56 6.40
N ALA A 36 -21.63 -6.12 7.51
CA ALA A 36 -22.34 -5.88 8.77
C ALA A 36 -23.08 -4.52 8.82
N GLY A 37 -23.15 -3.80 7.70
CA GLY A 37 -23.83 -2.53 7.55
C GLY A 37 -23.13 -1.36 8.26
N ARG A 38 -21.81 -1.46 8.50
CA ARG A 38 -21.05 -0.37 9.14
C ARG A 38 -20.56 0.64 8.10
N GLN A 39 -20.47 1.89 8.51
CA GLN A 39 -19.83 2.93 7.70
C GLN A 39 -18.30 2.77 7.78
N VAL A 40 -17.72 2.10 6.79
CA VAL A 40 -16.30 1.77 6.73
C VAL A 40 -15.53 2.74 5.83
N CYS A 41 -14.44 3.29 6.35
CA CYS A 41 -13.42 4.02 5.61
C CYS A 41 -12.12 3.21 5.58
N VAL A 42 -11.56 2.97 4.40
CA VAL A 42 -10.23 2.37 4.23
C VAL A 42 -9.24 3.45 3.81
N LEU A 43 -8.14 3.60 4.56
CA LEU A 43 -7.06 4.54 4.24
C LEU A 43 -5.83 3.77 3.76
N GLU A 44 -5.45 3.98 2.51
CA GLU A 44 -4.31 3.31 1.86
C GLU A 44 -3.25 4.33 1.44
N ARG A 45 -1.99 4.12 1.84
CA ARG A 45 -0.87 5.03 1.51
C ARG A 45 -0.50 4.97 0.03
N GLY A 46 -0.56 3.79 -0.60
CA GLY A 46 -0.20 3.59 -1.98
C GLY A 46 -1.31 3.97 -2.98
N ARG A 47 -1.02 3.74 -4.27
CA ARG A 47 -1.95 4.02 -5.38
C ARG A 47 -2.85 2.81 -5.67
N GLU A 48 -3.98 3.05 -6.32
CA GLU A 48 -4.73 1.97 -6.99
C GLU A 48 -4.10 1.66 -8.36
N LEU A 49 -3.44 0.52 -8.47
CA LEU A 49 -2.91 -0.04 -9.71
C LEU A 49 -3.79 -1.22 -10.14
N GLN A 50 -4.34 -1.18 -11.35
CA GLN A 50 -5.19 -2.25 -11.88
C GLN A 50 -4.43 -3.13 -12.89
N PRO A 51 -4.96 -4.32 -13.25
CA PRO A 51 -4.43 -5.07 -14.39
C PRO A 51 -4.27 -4.18 -15.63
N GLY A 52 -3.05 -4.16 -16.19
CA GLY A 52 -2.64 -3.27 -17.28
C GLY A 52 -1.76 -2.10 -16.83
N ASP A 53 -1.79 -1.72 -15.55
CA ASP A 53 -0.99 -0.62 -14.99
C ASP A 53 0.35 -1.10 -14.38
N TYR A 54 0.56 -2.40 -14.19
CA TYR A 54 1.76 -2.94 -13.53
C TYR A 54 3.00 -2.94 -14.43
N PRO A 55 4.21 -2.74 -13.88
CA PRO A 55 5.42 -2.60 -14.67
C PRO A 55 5.74 -3.86 -15.49
N ARG A 56 6.05 -3.66 -16.77
CA ARG A 56 6.43 -4.71 -17.73
C ARG A 56 7.85 -4.55 -18.28
N THR A 57 8.43 -3.36 -18.14
CA THR A 57 9.79 -3.03 -18.58
C THR A 57 10.68 -2.72 -17.37
N GLU A 58 11.99 -2.82 -17.55
CA GLU A 58 12.99 -2.41 -16.55
C GLU A 58 12.81 -0.94 -16.12
N ALA A 59 12.54 -0.06 -17.08
CA ALA A 59 12.36 1.37 -16.81
C ALA A 59 11.09 1.67 -16.03
N ASP A 60 10.00 0.95 -16.28
CA ASP A 60 8.76 1.10 -15.51
C ASP A 60 8.92 0.53 -14.12
N PHE A 61 9.55 -0.62 -14.02
CA PHE A 61 9.84 -1.27 -12.75
C PHE A 61 10.71 -0.39 -11.84
N ALA A 62 11.76 0.24 -12.38
CA ALA A 62 12.61 1.17 -11.61
C ALA A 62 11.84 2.38 -11.04
N LYS A 63 10.78 2.85 -11.72
CA LYS A 63 9.92 3.95 -11.22
C LYS A 63 9.01 3.49 -10.08
N GLU A 64 8.79 2.18 -9.97
CA GLU A 64 7.93 1.53 -8.99
C GLU A 64 8.69 1.00 -7.77
N PHE A 65 9.97 1.34 -7.65
CA PHE A 65 10.78 1.07 -6.46
C PHE A 65 10.90 2.31 -5.56
N GLN A 66 10.76 2.08 -4.26
CA GLN A 66 11.16 3.00 -3.20
C GLN A 66 12.06 2.28 -2.20
N ILE A 67 13.16 2.92 -1.81
CA ILE A 67 14.19 2.32 -0.96
C ILE A 67 14.45 3.24 0.21
N HIS A 68 14.33 2.70 1.41
CA HIS A 68 14.67 3.37 2.66
C HIS A 68 16.05 2.90 3.09
N LEU A 69 17.10 3.69 2.84
CA LEU A 69 18.48 3.40 3.26
C LEU A 69 18.71 3.76 4.74
N GLU A 70 19.85 3.37 5.31
CA GLU A 70 20.22 3.57 6.72
C GLU A 70 20.02 5.02 7.21
N ALA A 71 19.61 5.17 8.47
CA ALA A 71 19.25 6.47 9.07
C ALA A 71 20.37 7.50 9.02
N GLU A 72 21.63 7.08 9.13
CA GLU A 72 22.81 7.96 9.05
C GLU A 72 22.99 8.58 7.65
N SER A 73 22.54 7.89 6.60
CA SER A 73 22.58 8.40 5.23
C SER A 73 21.42 9.35 4.93
N GLY A 74 20.27 9.17 5.59
CA GLY A 74 19.06 9.99 5.40
C GLY A 74 18.44 9.94 4.00
N VAL A 75 18.84 9.00 3.13
CA VAL A 75 18.41 8.96 1.73
C VAL A 75 17.24 7.99 1.52
N ASP A 76 16.04 8.54 1.32
CA ASP A 76 14.90 7.84 0.71
C ASP A 76 14.99 7.99 -0.82
N LEU A 77 15.02 6.88 -1.56
CA LEU A 77 15.00 6.86 -3.02
C LEU A 77 13.63 6.47 -3.55
N GLY A 78 13.25 7.02 -4.71
CA GLY A 78 11.99 6.69 -5.36
C GLY A 78 10.79 7.49 -4.85
N ARG A 79 9.59 7.14 -5.33
CA ARG A 79 8.35 7.80 -4.91
C ARG A 79 7.80 7.08 -3.68
N SER A 80 7.34 7.82 -2.67
CA SER A 80 6.77 7.23 -1.44
C SER A 80 5.48 6.40 -1.63
N THR A 81 4.94 6.38 -2.84
CA THR A 81 3.77 5.59 -3.27
C THR A 81 4.08 4.63 -4.42
N ALA A 82 5.37 4.33 -4.62
CA ALA A 82 5.83 3.34 -5.58
C ALA A 82 5.46 1.93 -5.09
N LEU A 83 5.12 1.02 -6.01
CA LEU A 83 4.55 -0.29 -5.67
C LEU A 83 5.42 -1.13 -4.73
N PHE A 84 6.74 -1.10 -4.89
CA PHE A 84 7.68 -1.89 -4.11
C PHE A 84 8.40 -1.04 -3.11
N GLU A 85 8.27 -1.37 -1.83
CA GLU A 85 8.98 -0.72 -0.75
C GLU A 85 10.02 -1.67 -0.16
N LEU A 86 11.28 -1.21 -0.14
CA LEU A 86 12.41 -1.92 0.43
C LEU A 86 12.91 -1.17 1.67
N HIS A 87 12.70 -1.78 2.85
CA HIS A 87 13.26 -1.32 4.10
C HIS A 87 14.63 -1.98 4.30
N ARG A 88 15.72 -1.22 4.20
CA ARG A 88 17.08 -1.73 4.49
C ARG A 88 17.49 -1.39 5.91
N GLY A 89 18.17 -2.29 6.59
CA GLY A 89 18.46 -2.16 8.03
C GLY A 89 19.81 -2.73 8.45
N GLY A 90 20.69 -3.11 7.53
CA GLY A 90 22.00 -3.72 7.83
C GLY A 90 21.90 -5.20 8.21
N ASP A 91 20.86 -5.60 8.94
CA ASP A 91 20.61 -6.99 9.35
C ASP A 91 19.59 -7.69 8.43
N VAL A 92 18.42 -7.06 8.26
CA VAL A 92 17.29 -7.61 7.50
C VAL A 92 16.78 -6.57 6.52
N ALA A 93 16.66 -6.97 5.26
CA ALA A 93 16.02 -6.21 4.20
C ALA A 93 14.58 -6.70 4.01
N VAL A 94 13.58 -5.85 4.27
CA VAL A 94 12.16 -6.22 4.17
C VAL A 94 11.54 -5.64 2.90
N VAL A 95 10.89 -6.47 2.10
CA VAL A 95 10.15 -6.05 0.90
C VAL A 95 8.65 -6.13 1.14
N THR A 96 7.95 -5.02 0.90
CA THR A 96 6.49 -4.91 1.04
C THR A 96 5.86 -4.28 -0.21
N GLY A 97 4.56 -4.54 -0.41
CA GLY A 97 3.78 -3.90 -1.46
C GLY A 97 3.05 -2.66 -0.95
N CYS A 98 3.12 -1.55 -1.69
CA CYS A 98 2.46 -0.28 -1.39
C CYS A 98 1.45 0.08 -2.48
N GLY A 99 0.16 -0.14 -2.19
CA GLY A 99 -0.93 0.07 -3.14
C GLY A 99 -2.26 -0.46 -2.62
N LEU A 100 -3.37 -0.13 -3.29
CA LEU A 100 -4.69 -0.63 -2.95
C LEU A 100 -4.74 -2.16 -3.15
N GLY A 101 -4.59 -2.92 -2.07
CA GLY A 101 -4.38 -4.37 -2.05
C GLY A 101 -3.10 -4.83 -1.34
N GLY A 102 -2.20 -3.91 -0.95
CA GLY A 102 -0.94 -4.19 -0.27
C GLY A 102 -0.05 -5.22 -0.98
N THR A 103 0.64 -6.06 -0.20
CA THR A 103 1.55 -7.10 -0.74
C THR A 103 0.84 -8.17 -1.58
N SER A 104 -0.50 -8.28 -1.54
CA SER A 104 -1.23 -9.18 -2.47
C SER A 104 -1.04 -8.79 -3.94
N LEU A 105 -0.68 -7.53 -4.21
CA LEU A 105 -0.38 -7.04 -5.55
C LEU A 105 0.93 -7.63 -6.10
N ILE A 106 1.91 -7.90 -5.24
CA ILE A 106 3.27 -8.31 -5.64
C ILE A 106 3.66 -9.73 -5.18
N ASN A 107 2.80 -10.45 -4.47
CA ASN A 107 3.08 -11.84 -4.08
C ASN A 107 2.72 -12.86 -5.17
N ALA A 108 3.06 -14.13 -4.95
CA ALA A 108 2.77 -15.23 -5.86
C ALA A 108 1.41 -15.92 -5.64
N GLY A 109 0.65 -15.53 -4.60
CA GLY A 109 -0.68 -16.12 -4.31
C GLY A 109 -0.67 -17.52 -3.70
N VAL A 110 0.46 -18.01 -3.18
CA VAL A 110 0.53 -19.35 -2.55
C VAL A 110 -0.32 -19.43 -1.28
N THR A 111 -1.32 -20.31 -1.29
CA THR A 111 -2.37 -20.39 -0.25
C THR A 111 -2.20 -21.66 0.59
N LEU A 112 -1.07 -21.78 1.29
CA LEU A 112 -0.73 -22.96 2.10
C LEU A 112 -1.19 -22.82 3.55
N ARG A 113 -1.75 -23.91 4.09
CA ARG A 113 -1.96 -24.03 5.54
C ARG A 113 -0.63 -24.26 6.26
N PRO A 114 -0.44 -23.67 7.45
CA PRO A 114 0.73 -23.94 8.28
C PRO A 114 0.70 -25.37 8.82
N ASP A 115 1.82 -25.84 9.35
CA ASP A 115 1.84 -27.05 10.16
C ASP A 115 0.86 -26.88 11.35
N PRO A 116 -0.03 -27.85 11.66
CA PRO A 116 -0.97 -27.74 12.77
C PRO A 116 -0.30 -27.43 14.12
N ARG A 117 0.96 -27.85 14.32
CA ARG A 117 1.76 -27.53 15.52
C ARG A 117 2.00 -26.03 15.69
N VAL A 118 1.92 -25.22 14.62
CA VAL A 118 1.96 -23.74 14.68
C VAL A 118 0.95 -23.22 15.69
N PHE A 119 -0.29 -23.69 15.62
CA PHE A 119 -1.38 -23.21 16.48
C PHE A 119 -1.41 -23.88 17.86
N GLN A 120 -0.62 -24.94 18.08
CA GLN A 120 -0.52 -25.59 19.40
C GLN A 120 0.46 -24.85 20.33
N ASP A 121 1.28 -23.98 19.77
CA ASP A 121 2.29 -23.21 20.49
C ASP A 121 1.66 -22.23 21.49
N ALA A 122 2.12 -22.28 22.75
CA ALA A 122 1.62 -21.46 23.84
C ALA A 122 1.86 -19.96 23.67
N ARG A 123 2.67 -19.54 22.69
CA ARG A 123 2.78 -18.13 22.27
C ARG A 123 1.45 -17.58 21.73
N TRP A 124 0.58 -18.43 21.21
CA TRP A 124 -0.79 -18.06 20.90
C TRP A 124 -1.66 -18.06 22.16
N PRO A 125 -2.52 -17.04 22.35
CA PRO A 125 -3.47 -17.03 23.46
C PRO A 125 -4.35 -18.28 23.47
N GLU A 126 -4.69 -18.78 24.65
CA GLU A 126 -5.51 -19.97 24.86
C GLU A 126 -6.84 -19.89 24.11
N ALA A 127 -7.50 -18.74 24.15
CA ALA A 127 -8.76 -18.51 23.44
C ALA A 127 -8.62 -18.67 21.91
N LEU A 128 -7.47 -18.29 21.33
CA LEU A 128 -7.23 -18.51 19.89
C LEU A 128 -6.96 -19.99 19.61
N ARG A 129 -6.17 -20.65 20.45
CA ARG A 129 -5.87 -22.09 20.31
C ARG A 129 -7.14 -22.94 20.42
N ALA A 130 -8.06 -22.57 21.31
CA ALA A 130 -9.37 -23.20 21.45
C ALA A 130 -10.28 -22.99 20.21
N ASP A 131 -10.12 -21.87 19.50
CA ASP A 131 -10.88 -21.53 18.29
C ASP A 131 -10.32 -22.15 17.00
N VAL A 132 -9.21 -22.89 17.06
CA VAL A 132 -8.60 -23.55 15.89
C VAL A 132 -9.61 -24.42 15.12
N PRO A 133 -10.35 -25.36 15.73
CA PRO A 133 -11.38 -26.14 15.03
C PRO A 133 -12.69 -25.35 14.76
N GLY A 134 -12.80 -24.11 15.25
CA GLY A 134 -13.97 -23.25 15.09
C GLY A 134 -13.68 -22.07 14.16
N LEU A 135 -13.64 -20.86 14.72
CA LEU A 135 -13.54 -19.62 13.93
C LEU A 135 -12.28 -19.51 13.05
N ILE A 136 -11.18 -20.17 13.40
CA ILE A 136 -10.00 -20.22 12.52
C ILE A 136 -10.27 -21.09 11.29
N GLU A 137 -10.90 -22.26 11.47
CA GLU A 137 -11.28 -23.13 10.36
C GLU A 137 -12.35 -22.49 9.47
N ASP A 138 -13.32 -21.80 10.07
CA ASP A 138 -14.29 -20.96 9.34
C ASP A 138 -13.54 -19.88 8.55
N GLY A 139 -12.55 -19.24 9.17
CA GLY A 139 -11.70 -18.24 8.52
C GLY A 139 -10.95 -18.78 7.30
N PHE A 140 -10.36 -19.98 7.40
CA PHE A 140 -9.77 -20.65 6.24
C PHE A 140 -10.82 -20.95 5.16
N THR A 141 -12.01 -21.41 5.54
CA THR A 141 -13.11 -21.70 4.61
C THR A 141 -13.56 -20.45 3.85
N TRP A 142 -13.74 -19.32 4.54
CA TRP A 142 -14.11 -18.06 3.91
C TRP A 142 -13.01 -17.50 3.01
N ALA A 143 -11.76 -17.57 3.45
CA ALA A 143 -10.61 -17.18 2.65
C ALA A 143 -10.47 -18.05 1.39
N GLU A 144 -10.71 -19.36 1.49
CA GLU A 144 -10.67 -20.29 0.35
C GLU A 144 -11.75 -19.94 -0.69
N ARG A 145 -12.97 -19.61 -0.26
CA ARG A 145 -14.03 -19.15 -1.18
C ARG A 145 -13.65 -17.88 -1.92
N MET A 146 -13.13 -16.88 -1.21
CA MET A 146 -12.78 -15.58 -1.80
C MET A 146 -11.53 -15.63 -2.68
N LEU A 147 -10.49 -16.37 -2.24
CA LEU A 147 -9.20 -16.50 -2.94
C LEU A 147 -9.25 -17.52 -4.09
N ARG A 148 -10.15 -18.51 -4.02
CA ARG A 148 -10.31 -19.62 -4.99
C ARG A 148 -8.99 -20.29 -5.34
N PRO A 149 -8.22 -20.76 -4.35
CA PRO A 149 -6.87 -21.24 -4.61
C PRO A 149 -6.91 -22.56 -5.40
N THR A 150 -6.16 -22.62 -6.49
CA THR A 150 -6.14 -23.76 -7.43
C THR A 150 -4.68 -24.17 -7.67
N PRO A 151 -4.30 -25.45 -7.51
CA PRO A 151 -2.98 -25.91 -7.93
C PRO A 151 -2.77 -25.76 -9.42
N TYR A 152 -1.51 -25.67 -9.87
CA TYR A 152 -1.23 -25.70 -11.31
C TYR A 152 -1.84 -26.97 -11.94
N PRO A 153 -2.76 -26.85 -12.93
CA PRO A 153 -3.53 -28.00 -13.40
C PRO A 153 -2.66 -29.04 -14.11
N GLU A 154 -2.93 -30.32 -13.90
CA GLU A 154 -2.21 -31.41 -14.60
C GLU A 154 -2.48 -31.42 -16.10
N SER A 155 -3.59 -30.84 -16.53
CA SER A 155 -3.96 -30.64 -17.94
C SER A 155 -3.21 -29.47 -18.59
N SER A 156 -2.52 -28.64 -17.82
CA SER A 156 -1.71 -27.54 -18.35
C SER A 156 -0.38 -28.05 -18.92
N PRO A 157 0.28 -27.30 -19.82
CA PRO A 157 1.57 -27.70 -20.38
C PRO A 157 2.63 -28.07 -19.32
N PRO A 158 3.56 -29.01 -19.60
CA PRO A 158 4.65 -29.28 -18.69
C PRO A 158 5.55 -28.03 -18.51
N LEU A 159 6.11 -27.87 -17.31
CA LEU A 159 7.01 -26.76 -16.98
C LEU A 159 8.37 -27.34 -16.60
N ALA A 160 9.43 -26.88 -17.25
CA ALA A 160 10.81 -27.33 -16.99
C ALA A 160 11.21 -27.12 -15.52
N SER A 161 10.78 -26.02 -14.90
CA SER A 161 11.00 -25.74 -13.48
C SER A 161 10.33 -26.75 -12.54
N LEU A 162 9.20 -27.34 -12.91
CA LEU A 162 8.55 -28.39 -12.10
C LEU A 162 9.30 -29.71 -12.16
N GLU A 163 9.77 -30.09 -13.35
CA GLU A 163 10.59 -31.29 -13.53
C GLU A 163 11.90 -31.18 -12.73
N ALA A 164 12.52 -30.00 -12.72
CA ALA A 164 13.69 -29.70 -11.88
C ALA A 164 13.36 -29.84 -10.38
N MET A 165 12.25 -29.27 -9.91
CA MET A 165 11.83 -29.41 -8.51
C MET A 165 11.55 -30.85 -8.11
N GLU A 166 10.92 -31.64 -8.98
CA GLU A 166 10.67 -33.07 -8.73
C GLU A 166 11.97 -33.88 -8.70
N ARG A 167 12.96 -33.54 -9.55
CA ARG A 167 14.30 -34.12 -9.50
C ARG A 167 15.01 -33.78 -8.19
N ALA A 168 14.99 -32.52 -7.75
CA ALA A 168 15.56 -32.09 -6.49
C ALA A 168 14.87 -32.77 -5.29
N ALA A 169 13.53 -32.88 -5.29
CA ALA A 169 12.78 -33.51 -4.21
C ALA A 169 13.16 -34.97 -3.98
N ARG A 170 13.34 -35.74 -5.08
CA ARG A 170 13.79 -37.14 -5.01
C ARG A 170 15.18 -37.28 -4.38
N HIS A 171 16.06 -36.30 -4.55
CA HIS A 171 17.38 -36.29 -3.94
C HIS A 171 17.34 -35.92 -2.45
N LEU A 172 16.54 -34.92 -2.09
CA LEU A 172 16.43 -34.41 -0.71
C LEU A 172 15.64 -35.33 0.24
N GLY A 173 14.78 -36.20 -0.29
CA GLY A 173 13.83 -37.00 0.50
C GLY A 173 12.60 -36.23 0.99
N GLY A 174 12.26 -35.10 0.35
CA GLY A 174 11.05 -34.31 0.61
C GLY A 174 9.88 -34.65 -0.32
N THR A 175 8.68 -34.13 -0.03
CA THR A 175 7.50 -34.38 -0.88
C THR A 175 7.33 -33.27 -1.90
N PHE A 176 7.51 -33.60 -3.19
CA PHE A 176 7.15 -32.69 -4.28
C PHE A 176 5.62 -32.58 -4.41
N ARG A 177 5.10 -31.35 -4.53
CA ARG A 177 3.69 -31.12 -4.88
C ARG A 177 3.49 -29.75 -5.54
N ARG A 178 2.37 -29.60 -6.25
CA ARG A 178 1.91 -28.31 -6.78
C ARG A 178 1.10 -27.60 -5.68
N PRO A 179 1.54 -26.43 -5.17
CA PRO A 179 0.82 -25.74 -4.12
C PRO A 179 -0.48 -25.13 -4.66
N PRO A 180 -1.51 -24.95 -3.83
CA PRO A 180 -2.71 -24.21 -4.22
C PRO A 180 -2.39 -22.71 -4.35
N LEU A 181 -2.82 -22.08 -5.45
CA LEU A 181 -2.49 -20.69 -5.80
C LEU A 181 -3.77 -19.87 -5.99
N ALA A 182 -3.83 -18.65 -5.46
CA ALA A 182 -4.87 -17.67 -5.74
C ALA A 182 -4.73 -17.09 -7.18
N VAL A 183 -4.79 -17.98 -8.18
CA VAL A 183 -4.60 -17.72 -9.60
C VAL A 183 -5.66 -18.50 -10.37
N SER A 184 -6.40 -17.81 -11.23
CA SER A 184 -7.39 -18.42 -12.10
C SER A 184 -6.72 -18.97 -13.36
N PHE A 185 -6.78 -20.30 -13.54
CA PHE A 185 -6.32 -20.96 -14.76
C PHE A 185 -7.40 -21.06 -15.85
N GLU A 186 -8.64 -20.71 -15.49
CA GLU A 186 -9.78 -20.62 -16.39
C GLU A 186 -10.42 -19.24 -16.25
N GLY A 187 -11.02 -18.75 -17.34
CA GLY A 187 -11.77 -17.49 -17.33
C GLY A 187 -13.10 -17.65 -16.61
N GLY A 188 -13.51 -16.65 -15.82
CA GLY A 188 -14.77 -16.72 -15.10
C GLY A 188 -15.02 -15.53 -14.20
N VAL A 189 -16.10 -15.61 -13.41
CA VAL A 189 -16.42 -14.64 -12.36
C VAL A 189 -16.06 -15.26 -11.01
N ASN A 190 -15.39 -14.50 -10.13
CA ASN A 190 -15.03 -14.95 -8.78
C ASN A 190 -16.14 -14.68 -7.75
N GLU A 191 -15.90 -15.08 -6.50
CA GLU A 191 -16.86 -14.95 -5.38
C GLU A 191 -17.30 -13.50 -5.12
N ALA A 192 -16.45 -12.53 -5.47
CA ALA A 192 -16.73 -11.11 -5.32
C ALA A 192 -17.43 -10.51 -6.55
N GLY A 193 -17.87 -11.32 -7.52
CA GLY A 193 -18.51 -10.84 -8.75
C GLY A 193 -17.54 -10.16 -9.73
N VAL A 194 -16.23 -10.42 -9.62
CA VAL A 194 -15.21 -9.84 -10.50
C VAL A 194 -14.85 -10.83 -11.60
N ARG A 195 -14.89 -10.37 -12.85
CA ARG A 195 -14.44 -11.14 -14.02
C ARG A 195 -12.92 -11.24 -14.06
N GLN A 196 -12.41 -12.46 -14.18
CA GLN A 196 -10.99 -12.78 -14.30
C GLN A 196 -10.72 -13.56 -15.59
N GLY A 197 -9.60 -13.25 -16.25
CA GLY A 197 -9.08 -14.03 -17.36
C GLY A 197 -8.22 -15.21 -16.88
N ALA A 198 -8.05 -16.22 -17.73
CA ALA A 198 -7.14 -17.33 -17.47
C ALA A 198 -5.67 -16.88 -17.44
N CYS A 199 -4.87 -17.50 -16.56
CA CYS A 199 -3.43 -17.26 -16.47
C CYS A 199 -2.74 -17.59 -17.80
N THR A 200 -1.90 -16.68 -18.29
CA THR A 200 -1.14 -16.86 -19.54
C THR A 200 0.24 -17.49 -19.32
N LEU A 201 0.52 -18.01 -18.11
CA LEU A 201 1.77 -18.70 -17.77
C LEU A 201 3.05 -17.88 -18.01
N CYS A 202 2.96 -16.56 -17.83
CA CYS A 202 4.03 -15.62 -18.18
C CYS A 202 5.09 -15.40 -17.11
N GLY A 203 4.94 -15.94 -15.89
CA GLY A 203 5.94 -15.80 -14.81
C GLY A 203 6.04 -14.43 -14.12
N ASP A 204 5.26 -13.42 -14.52
CA ASP A 204 5.39 -12.03 -14.05
C ASP A 204 4.55 -11.69 -12.80
N CYS A 205 4.16 -12.66 -11.97
CA CYS A 205 3.20 -12.43 -10.90
C CYS A 205 3.69 -11.42 -9.85
N LEU A 206 5.01 -11.32 -9.63
CA LEU A 206 5.61 -10.46 -8.61
C LEU A 206 5.61 -8.98 -8.96
N THR A 207 5.51 -8.62 -10.24
CA THR A 207 5.32 -7.20 -10.65
C THR A 207 3.87 -6.76 -10.61
N GLY A 208 2.95 -7.70 -10.40
CA GLY A 208 1.51 -7.49 -10.48
C GLY A 208 0.92 -8.11 -11.75
N CYS A 209 -0.24 -8.75 -11.62
CA CYS A 209 -0.83 -9.51 -12.70
C CYS A 209 -1.57 -8.60 -13.69
N ASN A 210 -0.92 -8.31 -14.81
CA ASN A 210 -1.54 -7.54 -15.90
C ASN A 210 -2.68 -8.27 -16.63
N GLN A 211 -2.82 -9.59 -16.43
CA GLN A 211 -3.89 -10.39 -17.04
C GLN A 211 -5.18 -10.43 -16.21
N GLY A 212 -5.14 -9.95 -14.96
CA GLY A 212 -6.28 -10.05 -14.04
C GLY A 212 -6.56 -11.47 -13.51
N SER A 213 -5.68 -12.42 -13.79
CA SER A 213 -5.83 -13.84 -13.38
C SER A 213 -5.47 -14.08 -11.91
N LYS A 214 -4.53 -13.32 -11.35
CA LYS A 214 -4.19 -13.42 -9.91
C LYS A 214 -5.33 -12.82 -9.09
N ASN A 215 -5.97 -13.65 -8.26
CA ASN A 215 -7.10 -13.28 -7.43
C ASN A 215 -6.63 -12.59 -6.13
N SER A 216 -5.90 -11.47 -6.30
CA SER A 216 -5.41 -10.62 -5.21
C SER A 216 -6.57 -9.96 -4.44
N VAL A 217 -6.30 -9.31 -3.30
CA VAL A 217 -7.40 -8.69 -2.54
C VAL A 217 -8.05 -7.49 -3.22
N LEU A 218 -7.34 -6.89 -4.18
CA LEU A 218 -7.89 -5.93 -5.14
C LEU A 218 -8.92 -6.55 -6.10
N MET A 219 -8.83 -7.86 -6.35
CA MET A 219 -9.73 -8.60 -7.23
C MET A 219 -10.87 -9.29 -6.48
N ASN A 220 -10.87 -9.33 -5.14
CA ASN A 220 -11.93 -9.98 -4.34
C ASN A 220 -12.48 -9.12 -3.18
N TYR A 221 -11.85 -9.11 -2.01
CA TYR A 221 -12.36 -8.48 -0.80
C TYR A 221 -12.56 -6.96 -0.91
N LEU A 222 -11.70 -6.23 -1.63
CA LEU A 222 -11.87 -4.78 -1.78
C LEU A 222 -13.06 -4.39 -2.69
N PRO A 223 -13.25 -5.02 -3.87
CA PRO A 223 -14.49 -4.89 -4.64
C PRO A 223 -15.73 -5.24 -3.82
N ASP A 224 -15.65 -6.29 -3.00
CA ASP A 224 -16.75 -6.71 -2.13
C ASP A 224 -17.07 -5.67 -1.03
N ALA A 225 -16.04 -5.13 -0.36
CA ALA A 225 -16.20 -4.05 0.62
C ALA A 225 -16.83 -2.80 -0.02
N HIS A 226 -16.33 -2.41 -1.19
CA HIS A 226 -16.86 -1.27 -1.95
C HIS A 226 -18.33 -1.45 -2.31
N ARG A 227 -18.72 -2.65 -2.77
CA ARG A 227 -20.12 -2.99 -3.09
C ARG A 227 -21.04 -2.81 -1.87
N HIS A 228 -20.56 -3.12 -0.67
CA HIS A 228 -21.31 -2.98 0.57
C HIS A 228 -21.13 -1.59 1.22
N GLY A 229 -20.65 -0.59 0.48
CA GLY A 229 -20.65 0.81 0.89
C GLY A 229 -19.37 1.31 1.56
N ALA A 230 -18.31 0.49 1.65
CA ALA A 230 -17.02 0.98 2.13
C ALA A 230 -16.45 2.03 1.17
N LYS A 231 -15.91 3.12 1.74
CA LYS A 231 -15.17 4.15 0.99
C LYS A 231 -13.67 3.89 1.11
N LEU A 232 -12.95 3.90 0.00
CA LEU A 232 -11.52 3.55 -0.05
C LEU A 232 -10.71 4.75 -0.52
N PHE A 233 -9.83 5.30 0.30
CA PHE A 233 -9.03 6.48 -0.04
C PHE A 233 -7.57 6.08 -0.21
N THR A 234 -7.08 6.17 -1.44
CA THR A 234 -5.67 5.90 -1.78
C THR A 234 -4.83 7.16 -1.65
N GLU A 235 -3.51 6.99 -1.62
CA GLU A 235 -2.56 8.08 -1.39
C GLU A 235 -2.81 8.82 -0.06
N VAL A 236 -3.27 8.10 0.96
CA VAL A 236 -3.52 8.60 2.32
C VAL A 236 -2.69 7.80 3.33
N GLY A 237 -1.55 8.36 3.76
CA GLY A 237 -0.67 7.72 4.72
C GLY A 237 -1.02 8.11 6.16
N VAL A 238 -1.56 7.19 6.95
CA VAL A 238 -1.78 7.42 8.40
C VAL A 238 -0.44 7.56 9.12
N ARG A 239 -0.37 8.53 10.04
CA ARG A 239 0.86 8.93 10.73
C ARG A 239 0.86 8.44 12.17
N TYR A 240 -0.17 8.80 12.93
CA TYR A 240 -0.34 8.42 14.33
C TYR A 240 -1.81 8.52 14.73
N LEU A 241 -2.13 7.93 15.87
CA LEU A 241 -3.45 7.94 16.48
C LEU A 241 -3.40 8.73 17.78
N ALA A 242 -4.50 9.39 18.09
CA ALA A 242 -4.75 9.97 19.41
C ALA A 242 -6.15 9.57 19.88
N ARG A 243 -6.33 9.51 21.20
CA ARG A 243 -7.64 9.35 21.82
C ARG A 243 -8.19 10.73 22.17
N ASP A 244 -9.40 11.03 21.72
CA ASP A 244 -10.10 12.27 22.07
C ASP A 244 -11.48 11.96 22.65
N GLY A 245 -11.58 12.05 23.99
CA GLY A 245 -12.76 11.61 24.73
C GLY A 245 -13.17 10.18 24.39
N GLY A 246 -14.37 10.01 23.85
CA GLY A 246 -14.93 8.70 23.47
C GLY A 246 -14.56 8.21 22.06
N ARG A 247 -13.76 8.95 21.29
CA ARG A 247 -13.46 8.63 19.88
C ARG A 247 -11.96 8.58 19.58
N TRP A 248 -11.61 7.91 18.50
CA TRP A 248 -10.27 7.92 17.94
C TRP A 248 -10.12 9.06 16.95
N ARG A 249 -8.98 9.74 17.00
CA ARG A 249 -8.53 10.68 15.98
C ARG A 249 -7.35 10.07 15.23
N ILE A 250 -7.48 10.02 13.91
CA ILE A 250 -6.53 9.40 12.99
C ILE A 250 -5.89 10.53 12.19
N TYR A 251 -4.63 10.85 12.49
CA TYR A 251 -3.88 11.85 11.74
C TYR A 251 -3.25 11.21 10.51
N TYR A 252 -3.44 11.84 9.35
CA TYR A 252 -3.02 11.29 8.07
C TYR A 252 -2.36 12.34 7.19
N ARG A 253 -1.58 11.87 6.22
CA ARG A 253 -0.87 12.69 5.24
C ARG A 253 -1.33 12.33 3.83
N PRO A 254 -1.96 13.27 3.10
CA PRO A 254 -2.18 13.11 1.66
C PRO A 254 -0.85 13.08 0.89
N MET A 255 -0.60 11.97 0.20
CA MET A 255 0.64 11.67 -0.53
C MET A 255 0.60 12.28 -1.93
N ASN A 256 1.77 12.60 -2.51
CA ASN A 256 1.91 13.14 -3.88
C ASN A 256 1.06 14.38 -4.23
N SER A 257 0.55 15.08 -3.23
CA SER A 257 -0.29 16.28 -3.37
C SER A 257 0.51 17.55 -3.64
N GLY A 258 1.82 17.54 -3.36
CA GLY A 258 2.65 18.74 -3.37
C GLY A 258 2.43 19.63 -2.15
N ARG A 259 1.54 19.24 -1.22
CA ARG A 259 1.19 20.02 -0.02
C ARG A 259 2.38 20.22 0.92
N GLU A 260 3.33 19.29 0.91
CA GLU A 260 4.56 19.38 1.69
C GLU A 260 5.41 20.60 1.30
N ARG A 261 5.30 21.07 0.05
CA ARG A 261 5.99 22.28 -0.43
C ARG A 261 5.42 23.56 0.17
N PHE A 262 4.25 23.47 0.80
CA PHE A 262 3.59 24.55 1.54
C PHE A 262 3.66 24.34 3.06
N GLU A 263 4.43 23.36 3.54
CA GLU A 263 4.53 23.03 4.97
C GLU A 263 3.16 22.74 5.58
N ALA A 264 2.32 21.99 4.85
CA ALA A 264 0.96 21.72 5.27
C ALA A 264 0.92 20.77 6.48
N PRO A 265 0.17 21.11 7.55
CA PRO A 265 0.01 20.21 8.69
C PRO A 265 -0.78 18.95 8.29
N ASP A 266 -0.62 17.87 9.05
CA ASP A 266 -1.34 16.62 8.80
C ASP A 266 -2.83 16.79 9.21
N PRO A 267 -3.80 16.62 8.29
CA PRO A 267 -5.21 16.57 8.63
C PRO A 267 -5.56 15.34 9.46
N TRP A 268 -6.79 15.29 9.94
CA TRP A 268 -7.29 14.17 10.73
C TRP A 268 -8.75 13.84 10.40
N VAL A 269 -9.12 12.60 10.67
CA VAL A 269 -10.48 12.07 10.65
C VAL A 269 -10.77 11.39 11.99
N THR A 270 -12.03 11.30 12.41
CA THR A 270 -12.41 10.58 13.64
C THR A 270 -13.09 9.25 13.35
N ALA A 271 -13.01 8.33 14.29
CA ALA A 271 -13.75 7.08 14.24
C ALA A 271 -14.19 6.60 15.63
N ASP A 272 -15.27 5.83 15.68
CA ASP A 272 -15.62 5.07 16.89
C ASP A 272 -14.66 3.89 17.07
N MET A 273 -14.29 3.23 15.96
CA MET A 273 -13.32 2.13 15.92
C MET A 273 -12.23 2.35 14.86
N VAL A 274 -10.98 2.01 15.21
CA VAL A 274 -9.83 1.96 14.30
C VAL A 274 -9.28 0.54 14.26
N VAL A 275 -9.12 0.01 13.05
CA VAL A 275 -8.43 -1.26 12.80
C VAL A 275 -7.15 -0.97 12.03
N LEU A 276 -6.01 -1.18 12.68
CA LEU A 276 -4.70 -1.11 12.03
C LEU A 276 -4.44 -2.41 11.26
N ALA A 277 -4.23 -2.27 9.96
CA ALA A 277 -3.91 -3.35 9.04
C ALA A 277 -2.87 -2.87 8.00
N ALA A 278 -1.93 -2.03 8.44
CA ALA A 278 -0.91 -1.39 7.60
C ALA A 278 0.30 -2.31 7.30
N GLY A 279 0.19 -3.60 7.67
CA GLY A 279 1.26 -4.58 7.59
C GLY A 279 2.23 -4.44 8.76
N THR A 280 3.07 -5.47 8.95
CA THR A 280 4.00 -5.58 10.07
C THR A 280 4.79 -4.29 10.33
N MET A 281 5.43 -3.75 9.29
CA MET A 281 6.22 -2.52 9.40
C MET A 281 5.36 -1.29 9.67
N GLY A 282 4.30 -1.09 8.88
CA GLY A 282 3.46 0.11 8.94
C GLY A 282 2.65 0.23 10.23
N THR A 283 2.10 -0.87 10.72
CA THR A 283 1.32 -0.91 11.97
C THR A 283 2.21 -0.59 13.17
N ALA A 284 3.39 -1.22 13.26
CA ALA A 284 4.36 -0.91 14.30
C ALA A 284 4.79 0.57 14.23
N GLU A 285 5.04 1.10 13.03
CA GLU A 285 5.44 2.50 12.84
C GLU A 285 4.39 3.51 13.33
N ILE A 286 3.11 3.27 13.02
CA ILE A 286 2.00 4.10 13.49
C ILE A 286 1.89 4.05 15.01
N LEU A 287 1.93 2.86 15.61
CA LEU A 287 1.81 2.69 17.06
C LEU A 287 3.02 3.26 17.81
N LEU A 288 4.23 3.08 17.30
CA LEU A 288 5.45 3.63 17.92
C LEU A 288 5.43 5.16 17.92
N ARG A 289 5.01 5.79 16.81
CA ARG A 289 4.79 7.25 16.79
C ARG A 289 3.69 7.68 17.74
N SER A 290 2.59 6.93 17.81
CA SER A 290 1.49 7.22 18.73
C SER A 290 1.93 7.14 20.20
N ARG A 291 2.77 6.15 20.55
CA ARG A 291 3.40 6.02 21.87
C ARG A 291 4.27 7.21 22.22
N ALA A 292 5.12 7.62 21.28
CA ALA A 292 6.00 8.79 21.45
C ALA A 292 5.20 10.09 21.67
N LEU A 293 3.95 10.13 21.21
CA LEU A 293 3.00 11.24 21.39
C LEU A 293 2.06 11.04 22.60
N GLY A 294 2.30 10.03 23.44
CA GLY A 294 1.61 9.85 24.72
C GLY A 294 0.46 8.85 24.71
N LEU A 295 0.23 8.08 23.63
CA LEU A 295 -0.72 6.96 23.68
C LEU A 295 -0.14 5.82 24.54
N PRO A 296 -0.77 5.44 25.65
CA PRO A 296 -0.30 4.33 26.48
C PRO A 296 -0.37 3.01 25.71
N LEU A 297 0.73 2.26 25.62
CA LEU A 297 0.80 1.01 24.87
C LEU A 297 1.73 0.03 25.60
N SER A 298 1.59 -1.26 25.30
CA SER A 298 2.47 -2.30 25.84
C SER A 298 3.96 -2.01 25.58
N GLY A 299 4.81 -2.38 26.55
CA GLY A 299 6.27 -2.39 26.40
C GLY A 299 6.77 -3.38 25.34
N MET A 300 5.94 -4.37 24.98
CA MET A 300 6.23 -5.35 23.93
C MET A 300 6.06 -4.82 22.50
N LEU A 301 5.61 -3.58 22.33
CA LEU A 301 5.49 -2.96 21.01
C LEU A 301 6.85 -2.89 20.31
N GLY A 302 6.89 -3.49 19.12
CA GLY A 302 8.06 -3.66 18.28
C GLY A 302 8.80 -4.98 18.49
N GLN A 303 8.53 -5.72 19.57
CA GLN A 303 9.25 -6.94 19.90
C GLN A 303 8.72 -8.16 19.11
N ARG A 304 9.53 -9.23 19.09
CA ARG A 304 9.19 -10.52 18.47
C ARG A 304 8.90 -10.44 16.97
N PHE A 305 9.65 -9.61 16.27
CA PHE A 305 9.67 -9.63 14.81
C PHE A 305 10.30 -10.93 14.30
N SER A 306 9.71 -11.48 13.24
CA SER A 306 10.17 -12.67 12.54
C SER A 306 10.22 -12.39 11.04
N ALA A 307 11.26 -12.90 10.39
CA ALA A 307 11.39 -12.89 8.94
C ALA A 307 10.70 -14.11 8.30
N ASN A 308 9.97 -14.90 9.10
CA ASN A 308 9.32 -16.16 8.73
C ASN A 308 10.30 -17.23 8.21
N GLY A 309 11.57 -17.12 8.61
CA GLY A 309 12.66 -17.96 8.11
C GLY A 309 12.84 -17.88 6.60
N ASP A 310 12.54 -16.72 6.00
CA ASP A 310 12.64 -16.47 4.56
C ASP A 310 14.09 -16.58 4.09
N VAL A 311 14.32 -17.40 3.05
CA VAL A 311 15.59 -17.43 2.32
C VAL A 311 15.32 -17.41 0.83
N MET A 312 16.07 -16.57 0.12
CA MET A 312 16.14 -16.58 -1.33
C MET A 312 17.53 -17.06 -1.76
N ALA A 313 17.59 -18.01 -2.67
CA ALA A 313 18.84 -18.46 -3.28
C ALA A 313 18.60 -18.95 -4.72
N PHE A 314 19.69 -19.29 -5.40
CA PHE A 314 19.67 -19.70 -6.79
C PHE A 314 20.53 -20.95 -6.99
N GLY A 315 19.98 -21.92 -7.72
CA GLY A 315 20.78 -22.90 -8.44
C GLY A 315 21.10 -22.31 -9.80
N TYR A 316 22.26 -21.67 -9.94
CA TYR A 316 22.68 -20.96 -11.14
C TYR A 316 23.29 -21.92 -12.16
N ASN A 317 22.96 -21.73 -13.44
CA ASN A 317 23.58 -22.41 -14.57
C ASN A 317 23.48 -23.96 -14.60
N THR A 318 22.38 -24.50 -14.09
CA THR A 318 22.12 -25.94 -13.98
C THR A 318 22.22 -26.70 -15.30
N ASP A 319 22.53 -27.99 -15.27
CA ASP A 319 22.53 -28.87 -16.45
C ASP A 319 21.19 -28.91 -17.16
N VAL A 320 20.11 -28.88 -16.39
CA VAL A 320 18.75 -28.91 -16.90
C VAL A 320 18.23 -27.49 -17.16
N PRO A 321 17.44 -27.29 -18.23
CA PRO A 321 16.78 -26.02 -18.44
C PRO A 321 15.70 -25.79 -17.37
N ILE A 322 15.54 -24.54 -16.93
CA ILE A 322 14.52 -24.14 -15.94
C ILE A 322 13.44 -23.27 -16.56
N ASN A 323 13.82 -22.39 -17.51
CA ASN A 323 12.96 -21.37 -18.08
C ASN A 323 12.33 -20.44 -17.03
N GLY A 324 13.16 -19.98 -16.06
CA GLY A 324 12.71 -19.23 -14.88
C GLY A 324 12.58 -17.71 -15.03
N VAL A 325 12.55 -17.16 -16.26
CA VAL A 325 12.43 -15.71 -16.50
C VAL A 325 11.10 -15.40 -17.19
N GLY A 326 10.28 -14.57 -16.53
CA GLY A 326 8.97 -14.16 -17.00
C GLY A 326 8.99 -13.37 -18.30
N HIS A 327 7.88 -13.35 -19.03
CA HIS A 327 7.82 -12.82 -20.39
C HIS A 327 7.90 -11.30 -20.49
N GLY A 328 7.53 -10.56 -19.44
CA GLY A 328 7.57 -9.09 -19.42
C GLY A 328 6.71 -8.45 -20.53
N THR A 329 7.35 -7.77 -21.48
CA THR A 329 6.67 -7.18 -22.64
C THR A 329 6.40 -8.14 -23.78
N HIS A 330 7.06 -9.30 -23.80
CA HIS A 330 6.90 -10.26 -24.87
C HIS A 330 5.54 -10.97 -24.79
N PRO A 331 4.89 -11.22 -25.94
CA PRO A 331 3.63 -11.96 -25.96
C PRO A 331 3.87 -13.42 -25.56
N ALA A 332 2.91 -14.01 -24.83
CA ALA A 332 2.98 -15.40 -24.42
C ALA A 332 2.77 -16.39 -25.58
N GLU A 333 2.06 -15.96 -26.63
CA GLU A 333 1.78 -16.79 -27.80
C GLU A 333 3.08 -17.22 -28.51
N GLY A 334 3.21 -18.52 -28.78
CA GLY A 334 4.39 -19.10 -29.44
C GLY A 334 5.65 -19.16 -28.56
N ARG A 335 5.56 -18.84 -27.27
CA ARG A 335 6.67 -18.98 -26.31
C ARG A 335 6.47 -20.18 -25.38
N GLU A 336 7.58 -20.73 -24.94
CA GLU A 336 7.59 -21.76 -23.91
C GLU A 336 6.98 -21.20 -22.61
N PRO A 337 6.06 -21.95 -21.96
CA PRO A 337 5.43 -21.50 -20.72
C PRO A 337 6.45 -21.45 -19.58
N VAL A 338 6.42 -20.36 -18.83
CA VAL A 338 7.18 -20.22 -17.57
C VAL A 338 6.36 -20.78 -16.40
N GLY A 339 5.04 -20.59 -16.48
CA GLY A 339 4.09 -20.89 -15.41
C GLY A 339 3.71 -19.65 -14.60
N PRO A 340 2.85 -19.79 -13.57
CA PRO A 340 2.81 -18.80 -12.49
C PRO A 340 4.19 -18.74 -11.80
N THR A 341 4.50 -17.62 -11.13
CA THR A 341 5.80 -17.42 -10.46
C THR A 341 6.19 -18.59 -9.57
N ILE A 342 5.24 -19.16 -8.85
CA ILE A 342 5.42 -20.37 -8.05
C ILE A 342 4.47 -21.42 -8.59
N SER A 343 5.00 -22.59 -8.91
CA SER A 343 4.23 -23.69 -9.50
C SER A 343 4.40 -25.00 -8.75
N GLY A 344 5.49 -25.16 -7.98
CA GLY A 344 5.88 -26.40 -7.32
C GLY A 344 6.67 -26.13 -6.04
N ILE A 345 6.50 -27.04 -5.08
CA ILE A 345 7.18 -26.99 -3.79
C ILE A 345 7.77 -28.35 -3.44
N ILE A 346 8.84 -28.33 -2.66
CA ILE A 346 9.34 -29.46 -1.87
C ILE A 346 8.91 -29.20 -0.44
N ASP A 347 7.94 -29.98 0.04
CA ASP A 347 7.47 -29.91 1.42
C ASP A 347 8.31 -30.83 2.29
N ALA A 348 9.12 -30.22 3.16
CA ALA A 348 10.00 -30.89 4.11
C ALA A 348 9.60 -30.57 5.56
N ARG A 349 8.33 -30.26 5.83
CA ARG A 349 7.81 -29.94 7.17
C ARG A 349 7.52 -31.16 8.03
N ALA A 350 7.49 -32.36 7.44
CA ALA A 350 7.25 -33.62 8.13
C ALA A 350 8.48 -34.06 8.95
N THR A 351 8.80 -33.30 9.99
CA THR A 351 9.95 -33.47 10.89
C THR A 351 9.46 -33.72 12.33
N SER A 352 10.29 -34.34 13.17
CA SER A 352 9.97 -34.57 14.59
C SER A 352 9.83 -33.25 15.36
N ARG A 353 10.76 -32.32 15.14
CA ARG A 353 10.69 -30.94 15.63
C ARG A 353 10.17 -30.01 14.54
N GLN A 354 9.18 -29.20 14.86
CA GLN A 354 8.57 -28.29 13.90
C GLN A 354 9.60 -27.30 13.34
N GLU A 355 10.50 -26.83 14.19
CA GLU A 355 11.52 -25.82 13.87
C GLU A 355 12.54 -26.30 12.84
N ASP A 356 12.62 -27.62 12.62
CA ASP A 356 13.51 -28.23 11.63
C ASP A 356 12.87 -28.33 10.24
N GLY A 357 11.56 -28.10 10.14
CA GLY A 357 10.79 -28.16 8.91
C GLY A 357 10.96 -26.92 8.03
N MET A 358 10.82 -27.11 6.72
CA MET A 358 10.84 -26.02 5.74
C MET A 358 9.99 -26.35 4.51
N VAL A 359 9.62 -25.32 3.76
CA VAL A 359 9.05 -25.43 2.41
C VAL A 359 10.01 -24.75 1.44
N ILE A 360 10.38 -25.44 0.37
CA ILE A 360 11.21 -24.90 -0.71
C ILE A 360 10.34 -24.75 -1.95
N GLU A 361 10.19 -23.54 -2.47
CA GLU A 361 9.38 -23.21 -3.64
C GLU A 361 10.27 -22.87 -4.84
N ASN A 362 9.79 -23.20 -6.05
CA ASN A 362 10.38 -22.62 -7.25
C ASN A 362 9.90 -21.17 -7.42
N GLY A 363 10.76 -20.32 -7.98
CA GLY A 363 10.40 -18.95 -8.36
C GLY A 363 10.69 -18.68 -9.84
N ALA A 364 9.85 -17.84 -10.45
CA ALA A 364 10.17 -17.16 -11.71
C ALA A 364 10.52 -15.69 -11.44
N MET A 365 11.65 -15.25 -11.96
CA MET A 365 12.03 -13.83 -11.96
C MET A 365 11.17 -13.09 -12.99
N PRO A 366 10.46 -12.01 -12.65
CA PRO A 366 9.68 -11.27 -13.64
C PRO A 366 10.57 -10.78 -14.78
N GLY A 367 10.04 -10.70 -16.00
CA GLY A 367 10.79 -10.28 -17.18
C GLY A 367 11.42 -8.89 -17.04
N ALA A 368 10.77 -8.00 -16.25
CA ALA A 368 11.29 -6.68 -15.93
C ALA A 368 12.58 -6.69 -15.07
N PHE A 369 12.92 -7.81 -14.44
CA PHE A 369 14.16 -8.02 -13.67
C PHE A 369 15.24 -8.78 -14.43
N GLY A 370 14.92 -9.37 -15.59
CA GLY A 370 15.81 -10.33 -16.26
C GLY A 370 17.22 -9.78 -16.53
N ARG A 371 17.33 -8.59 -17.14
CA ARG A 371 18.65 -8.00 -17.44
C ARG A 371 19.39 -7.48 -16.22
N PRO A 372 18.76 -6.75 -15.26
CA PRO A 372 19.41 -6.41 -14.00
C PRO A 372 20.00 -7.63 -13.29
N MET A 373 19.31 -8.78 -13.35
CA MET A 373 19.75 -9.99 -12.68
C MET A 373 20.88 -10.74 -13.37
N LEU A 374 20.99 -10.62 -14.69
CA LEU A 374 22.03 -11.28 -15.48
C LEU A 374 23.45 -10.97 -14.96
N GLY A 375 23.77 -9.69 -14.81
CA GLY A 375 25.10 -9.27 -14.33
C GLY A 375 25.31 -9.58 -12.85
N LEU A 376 24.26 -9.41 -12.04
CA LEU A 376 24.35 -9.58 -10.60
C LEU A 376 24.57 -11.05 -10.20
N LEU A 377 23.86 -11.99 -10.83
CA LEU A 377 24.03 -13.42 -10.57
C LEU A 377 25.37 -13.96 -11.08
N ALA A 378 25.82 -13.53 -12.27
CA ALA A 378 27.12 -13.91 -12.80
C ALA A 378 28.26 -13.45 -11.87
N ALA A 379 28.19 -12.21 -11.36
CA ALA A 379 29.16 -11.69 -10.40
C ALA A 379 29.10 -12.42 -9.05
N ALA A 380 27.89 -12.67 -8.52
CA ALA A 380 27.70 -13.38 -7.26
C ALA A 380 28.23 -14.82 -7.34
N ALA A 381 27.97 -15.53 -8.44
CA ALA A 381 28.50 -16.87 -8.70
C ALA A 381 30.04 -16.86 -8.74
N ALA A 382 30.66 -15.90 -9.41
CA ALA A 382 32.12 -15.83 -9.53
C ALA A 382 32.84 -15.50 -8.21
N VAL A 383 32.22 -14.72 -7.31
CA VAL A 383 32.86 -14.25 -6.07
C VAL A 383 32.56 -15.15 -4.88
N GLY A 384 31.42 -15.82 -4.85
CA GLY A 384 30.97 -16.61 -3.70
C GLY A 384 30.00 -17.73 -4.03
N GLY A 385 29.89 -18.14 -5.29
CA GLY A 385 29.14 -19.33 -5.68
C GLY A 385 29.87 -20.60 -5.29
N GLU A 386 29.10 -21.64 -4.97
CA GLU A 386 29.61 -22.97 -4.68
C GLU A 386 29.22 -23.90 -5.83
N ASP A 387 30.19 -24.19 -6.70
CA ASP A 387 30.08 -25.15 -7.80
C ASP A 387 29.86 -26.56 -7.23
N THR A 388 28.81 -27.25 -7.67
CA THR A 388 28.36 -28.51 -7.04
C THR A 388 28.74 -29.77 -7.82
N ASP A 389 29.32 -29.61 -9.01
CA ASP A 389 29.76 -30.68 -9.90
C ASP A 389 31.23 -30.54 -10.31
N GLU A 390 31.85 -31.67 -10.68
CA GLU A 390 33.26 -31.76 -11.01
C GLU A 390 33.46 -32.24 -12.46
N GLY A 391 34.03 -31.40 -13.32
CA GLY A 391 34.40 -31.83 -14.67
C GLY A 391 34.91 -30.71 -15.59
N LEU A 392 35.92 -31.00 -16.41
CA LEU A 392 36.50 -30.00 -17.32
C LEU A 392 35.61 -29.70 -18.53
N LYS A 393 34.82 -30.68 -18.97
CA LYS A 393 33.83 -30.52 -20.04
C LYS A 393 32.65 -29.66 -19.56
N ASP A 394 32.19 -29.94 -18.36
CA ASP A 394 31.08 -29.24 -17.74
C ASP A 394 31.39 -27.75 -17.56
N LYS A 395 32.55 -27.42 -16.97
CA LYS A 395 33.04 -26.02 -16.87
C LYS A 395 33.10 -25.27 -18.20
N LEU A 396 33.40 -25.94 -19.31
CA LEU A 396 33.39 -25.32 -20.63
C LEU A 396 31.97 -25.06 -21.13
N GLU A 397 31.05 -25.99 -20.92
CA GLU A 397 29.63 -25.83 -21.26
C GLU A 397 29.00 -24.72 -20.42
N GLU A 398 29.33 -24.64 -19.13
CA GLU A 398 28.92 -23.57 -18.24
C GLU A 398 29.40 -22.20 -18.70
N LEU A 399 30.70 -22.04 -19.00
CA LEU A 399 31.26 -20.78 -19.49
C LEU A 399 30.63 -20.37 -20.84
N ALA A 400 30.34 -21.34 -21.71
CA ALA A 400 29.63 -21.08 -22.96
C ALA A 400 28.20 -20.56 -22.70
N ARG A 401 27.48 -21.13 -21.73
CA ARG A 401 26.14 -20.66 -21.31
C ARG A 401 26.20 -19.27 -20.70
N VAL A 402 27.21 -18.93 -19.90
CA VAL A 402 27.40 -17.56 -19.37
C VAL A 402 27.64 -16.57 -20.51
N ALA A 403 28.51 -16.89 -21.46
CA ALA A 403 28.78 -16.06 -22.64
C ALA A 403 27.52 -15.90 -23.50
N GLU A 404 26.72 -16.97 -23.67
CA GLU A 404 25.46 -16.91 -24.40
C GLU A 404 24.48 -15.94 -23.74
N SER A 405 24.30 -15.99 -22.41
CA SER A 405 23.42 -15.04 -21.71
C SER A 405 23.90 -13.59 -21.83
N ALA A 406 25.22 -13.35 -21.78
CA ALA A 406 25.79 -12.02 -21.95
C ALA A 406 25.49 -11.42 -23.35
N VAL A 407 25.46 -12.26 -24.40
CA VAL A 407 25.21 -11.83 -25.78
C VAL A 407 23.72 -11.78 -26.11
N ARG A 408 22.96 -12.82 -25.76
CA ARG A 408 21.56 -13.01 -26.18
C ARG A 408 20.55 -12.54 -25.13
N GLY A 409 21.00 -12.22 -23.92
CA GLY A 409 20.17 -11.72 -22.82
C GLY A 409 19.58 -12.81 -21.92
N PRO A 410 18.66 -12.43 -21.01
CA PRO A 410 18.28 -13.24 -19.84
C PRO A 410 17.40 -14.46 -20.15
N TYR A 411 16.94 -14.63 -21.39
CA TYR A 411 16.13 -15.78 -21.81
C TYR A 411 16.95 -16.94 -22.38
N HIS A 412 18.29 -16.83 -22.36
CA HIS A 412 19.22 -17.79 -22.97
C HIS A 412 20.36 -18.14 -22.01
N GLY A 413 21.13 -19.18 -22.33
CA GLY A 413 22.33 -19.57 -21.59
C GLY A 413 22.08 -19.84 -20.10
N ALA A 414 23.02 -19.40 -19.27
CA ALA A 414 23.03 -19.64 -17.83
C ALA A 414 21.76 -19.13 -17.12
N MET A 415 21.22 -17.97 -17.53
CA MET A 415 19.96 -17.45 -16.96
C MET A 415 18.74 -18.35 -17.25
N ARG A 416 18.66 -18.95 -18.44
CA ARG A 416 17.59 -19.92 -18.77
C ARG A 416 17.73 -21.22 -17.95
N HIS A 417 18.94 -21.50 -17.49
CA HIS A 417 19.34 -22.61 -16.65
C HIS A 417 19.47 -22.21 -15.17
N THR A 418 18.73 -21.19 -14.71
CA THR A 418 18.79 -20.75 -13.31
C THR A 418 17.49 -21.05 -12.59
N GLN A 419 17.57 -21.83 -11.51
CA GLN A 419 16.48 -22.14 -10.60
C GLN A 419 16.47 -21.13 -9.45
N THR A 420 15.36 -20.40 -9.27
CA THR A 420 15.16 -19.57 -8.07
C THR A 420 14.54 -20.43 -6.98
N PHE A 421 15.14 -20.46 -5.80
CA PHE A 421 14.60 -21.10 -4.60
C PHE A 421 14.11 -20.04 -3.63
N LEU A 422 12.86 -20.19 -3.19
CA LEU A 422 12.25 -19.38 -2.13
C LEU A 422 11.90 -20.32 -0.98
N VAL A 423 12.41 -20.05 0.21
CA VAL A 423 12.25 -20.95 1.36
C VAL A 423 11.53 -20.22 2.47
N MET A 424 10.59 -20.92 3.12
CA MET A 424 10.07 -20.52 4.42
C MET A 424 10.41 -21.59 5.45
N SER A 425 10.87 -21.14 6.62
CA SER A 425 11.31 -22.01 7.72
C SER A 425 10.96 -21.37 9.07
N HIS A 426 11.64 -21.77 10.14
CA HIS A 426 11.39 -21.24 11.48
C HIS A 426 12.65 -20.56 12.02
N ASP A 427 12.67 -19.21 11.97
CA ASP A 427 13.65 -18.39 12.66
C ASP A 427 13.35 -18.27 14.17
N ALA A 428 14.26 -17.66 14.93
CA ALA A 428 14.05 -17.47 16.37
C ALA A 428 12.92 -16.48 16.71
N GLY A 429 12.51 -15.60 15.78
CA GLY A 429 11.48 -14.59 15.99
C GLY A 429 11.80 -13.58 17.12
N VAL A 430 13.07 -13.20 17.25
CA VAL A 430 13.58 -12.30 18.31
C VAL A 430 13.99 -10.93 17.78
N GLY A 431 13.68 -10.61 16.52
CA GLY A 431 13.95 -9.29 15.96
C GLY A 431 13.12 -8.19 16.66
N GLU A 432 13.58 -6.96 16.52
CA GLU A 432 12.90 -5.79 17.09
C GLU A 432 12.64 -4.73 16.01
N LEU A 433 11.42 -4.21 15.98
CA LEU A 433 11.04 -3.04 15.18
C LEU A 433 11.21 -1.77 16.03
N ARG A 434 12.17 -0.93 15.64
CA ARG A 434 12.45 0.35 16.32
C ARG A 434 12.12 1.52 15.43
N LEU A 435 11.62 2.59 16.04
CA LEU A 435 11.43 3.86 15.35
C LEU A 435 12.76 4.63 15.37
N GLU A 436 13.37 4.80 14.21
CA GLU A 436 14.59 5.58 14.01
C GLU A 436 14.27 6.80 13.14
N GLY A 437 14.37 7.99 13.73
CA GLY A 437 13.86 9.21 13.12
C GLY A 437 12.35 9.11 12.90
N ASP A 438 11.94 9.10 11.63
CA ASP A 438 10.53 8.98 11.23
C ASP A 438 10.21 7.65 10.52
N ARG A 439 11.03 6.60 10.70
CA ARG A 439 10.83 5.30 10.03
C ARG A 439 11.03 4.14 10.98
N VAL A 440 10.26 3.06 10.81
CA VAL A 440 10.56 1.79 11.47
C VAL A 440 11.69 1.05 10.78
N ARG A 441 12.58 0.47 11.58
CA ARG A 441 13.71 -0.38 11.18
C ARG A 441 13.68 -1.69 11.93
N VAL A 442 14.20 -2.74 11.28
CA VAL A 442 14.45 -4.03 11.91
C VAL A 442 15.85 -3.98 12.53
N ASN A 443 15.92 -4.20 13.83
CA ASN A 443 17.15 -4.44 14.56
C ASN A 443 17.19 -5.93 14.93
N TRP A 444 18.10 -6.68 14.32
CA TRP A 444 18.27 -8.11 14.58
C TRP A 444 19.74 -8.51 14.37
N PRO A 445 20.61 -8.17 15.33
CA PRO A 445 22.03 -8.49 15.21
C PRO A 445 22.22 -10.00 15.05
N ASP A 446 23.21 -10.37 14.23
CA ASP A 446 23.63 -11.75 14.00
C ASP A 446 22.57 -12.67 13.36
N VAL A 447 21.49 -12.12 12.79
CA VAL A 447 20.44 -12.90 12.11
C VAL A 447 21.02 -13.84 11.04
N GLY A 448 22.08 -13.39 10.35
CA GLY A 448 22.76 -14.17 9.32
C GLY A 448 23.58 -15.37 9.84
N THR A 449 23.78 -15.49 11.15
CA THR A 449 24.56 -16.58 11.76
C THR A 449 23.70 -17.67 12.40
N GLN A 450 22.37 -17.54 12.31
CA GLN A 450 21.48 -18.45 12.99
C GLN A 450 21.55 -19.87 12.39
N PRO A 451 21.46 -20.94 13.21
CA PRO A 451 21.65 -22.33 12.77
C PRO A 451 20.66 -22.79 11.69
N GLU A 452 19.43 -22.28 11.68
CA GLU A 452 18.43 -22.60 10.68
C GLU A 452 18.83 -22.13 9.28
N LEU A 453 19.53 -21.00 9.17
CA LEU A 453 20.01 -20.48 7.89
C LEU A 453 21.04 -21.42 7.27
N ALA A 454 21.98 -21.91 8.09
CA ALA A 454 22.97 -22.90 7.67
C ALA A 454 22.32 -24.22 7.20
N ARG A 455 21.25 -24.66 7.89
CA ARG A 455 20.48 -25.84 7.50
C ARG A 455 19.74 -25.64 6.19
N VAL A 456 19.11 -24.48 5.99
CA VAL A 456 18.46 -24.14 4.71
C VAL A 456 19.49 -24.14 3.59
N ASP A 457 20.63 -23.49 3.78
CA ASP A 457 21.70 -23.47 2.78
C ASP A 457 22.20 -24.86 2.43
N SER A 458 22.38 -25.76 3.42
CA SER A 458 22.74 -27.16 3.15
C SER A 458 21.74 -27.84 2.23
N ARG A 459 20.44 -27.67 2.49
CA ARG A 459 19.37 -28.24 1.66
C ARG A 459 19.33 -27.65 0.27
N LEU A 460 19.56 -26.35 0.13
CA LEU A 460 19.59 -25.69 -1.19
C LEU A 460 20.84 -26.04 -2.01
N ARG A 461 21.98 -26.31 -1.36
CA ARG A 461 23.15 -26.91 -2.01
C ARG A 461 22.85 -28.30 -2.53
N GLU A 462 22.27 -29.18 -1.70
CA GLU A 462 21.85 -30.53 -2.12
C GLU A 462 20.84 -30.47 -3.28
N ALA A 463 19.89 -29.52 -3.23
CA ALA A 463 18.93 -29.30 -4.32
C ALA A 463 19.62 -28.86 -5.62
N THR A 464 20.58 -27.93 -5.51
CA THR A 464 21.37 -27.46 -6.66
C THR A 464 22.25 -28.58 -7.23
N ALA A 465 22.90 -29.36 -6.38
CA ALA A 465 23.71 -30.52 -6.77
C ALA A 465 22.89 -31.57 -7.52
N ALA A 466 21.63 -31.79 -7.13
CA ALA A 466 20.73 -32.66 -7.87
C ALA A 466 20.48 -32.19 -9.31
N LEU A 467 20.66 -30.89 -9.59
CA LEU A 467 20.45 -30.26 -10.89
C LEU A 467 21.75 -29.98 -11.68
N GLY A 468 22.93 -30.15 -11.06
CA GLY A 468 24.24 -29.91 -11.66
C GLY A 468 24.49 -28.43 -11.95
N GLY A 469 24.68 -27.60 -10.92
CA GLY A 469 24.90 -26.17 -11.10
C GLY A 469 25.58 -25.49 -9.92
N THR A 470 25.68 -24.16 -9.94
CA THR A 470 26.33 -23.40 -8.87
C THR A 470 25.32 -22.88 -7.85
N PHE A 471 25.49 -23.20 -6.56
CA PHE A 471 24.67 -22.60 -5.51
C PHE A 471 25.09 -21.15 -5.26
N VAL A 472 24.13 -20.23 -5.34
CA VAL A 472 24.33 -18.79 -5.14
C VAL A 472 23.29 -18.29 -4.14
N ARG A 473 23.75 -17.70 -3.02
CA ARG A 473 22.85 -17.04 -2.05
C ARG A 473 22.20 -15.79 -2.66
N ASN A 474 21.29 -15.15 -1.90
CA ASN A 474 20.71 -13.89 -2.34
C ASN A 474 21.83 -12.86 -2.69
N PRO A 475 21.67 -12.00 -3.70
CA PRO A 475 22.73 -11.05 -4.07
C PRO A 475 22.99 -9.92 -3.07
N LEU A 476 22.04 -9.65 -2.17
CA LEU A 476 22.21 -8.76 -1.02
C LEU A 476 23.07 -9.42 0.08
N TRP A 477 23.47 -10.69 -0.07
CA TRP A 477 24.30 -11.41 0.87
C TRP A 477 25.77 -11.24 0.48
N ASN A 478 26.37 -10.10 0.84
CA ASN A 478 27.78 -9.86 0.60
C ASN A 478 28.38 -8.95 1.68
N ARG A 479 29.72 -8.85 1.69
CA ARG A 479 30.44 -8.05 2.70
C ARG A 479 30.10 -6.56 2.68
N LEU A 480 29.69 -6.00 1.52
CA LEU A 480 29.35 -4.58 1.39
C LEU A 480 27.95 -4.26 1.93
N THR A 481 27.11 -5.27 2.06
CA THR A 481 25.71 -5.17 2.51
C THR A 481 25.49 -5.84 3.86
N GLY A 482 26.56 -6.15 4.61
CA GLY A 482 26.45 -6.73 5.96
C GLY A 482 25.92 -8.16 6.02
N HIS A 483 25.80 -8.86 4.88
CA HIS A 483 25.07 -10.13 4.77
C HIS A 483 23.58 -10.02 5.15
N GLU A 484 22.89 -8.98 4.65
CA GLU A 484 21.45 -8.78 4.86
C GLU A 484 20.59 -10.01 4.48
N VAL A 485 19.74 -10.46 5.41
CA VAL A 485 18.69 -11.45 5.13
C VAL A 485 17.53 -10.76 4.42
N LEU A 486 17.08 -11.32 3.29
CA LEU A 486 15.92 -10.81 2.56
C LEU A 486 14.63 -11.42 3.12
N CYS A 487 13.74 -10.57 3.60
CA CYS A 487 12.42 -10.94 4.12
C CYS A 487 11.31 -10.41 3.20
N THR A 488 10.41 -11.31 2.80
CA THR A 488 9.18 -10.99 2.06
C THR A 488 7.91 -11.28 2.86
N HIS A 489 8.07 -11.98 3.98
CA HIS A 489 7.01 -12.36 4.91
C HIS A 489 7.26 -11.81 6.32
N PRO A 490 7.32 -10.48 6.53
CA PRO A 490 7.53 -9.91 7.85
C PRO A 490 6.35 -10.23 8.77
N LEU A 491 6.61 -10.77 9.95
CA LEU A 491 5.61 -11.12 10.97
C LEU A 491 6.00 -10.55 12.33
N GLY A 492 5.02 -10.35 13.21
CA GLY A 492 5.26 -9.93 14.60
C GLY A 492 5.47 -8.43 14.79
N GLY A 493 5.96 -8.01 15.96
CA GLY A 493 6.06 -6.59 16.33
C GLY A 493 4.82 -6.04 17.05
N CYS A 494 3.63 -6.60 16.82
CA CYS A 494 2.41 -6.31 17.59
C CYS A 494 1.69 -7.59 18.02
N VAL A 495 2.47 -8.56 18.52
CA VAL A 495 2.03 -9.96 18.68
C VAL A 495 0.82 -10.11 19.62
N MET A 496 -0.02 -11.12 19.34
CA MET A 496 -1.05 -11.60 20.26
C MET A 496 -0.43 -12.19 21.53
N ALA A 497 -1.05 -11.93 22.68
CA ALA A 497 -0.70 -12.55 23.95
C ALA A 497 -1.91 -12.60 24.92
N GLU A 498 -1.73 -13.28 26.05
CA GLU A 498 -2.72 -13.32 27.14
C GLU A 498 -2.85 -11.95 27.82
N ASP A 499 -1.74 -11.21 27.94
CA ASP A 499 -1.68 -9.91 28.57
C ASP A 499 -0.57 -9.03 27.97
N ALA A 500 -0.53 -7.77 28.40
CA ALA A 500 0.36 -6.75 27.89
C ALA A 500 1.85 -6.99 28.17
N SER A 501 2.20 -7.85 29.14
CA SER A 501 3.60 -8.17 29.45
C SER A 501 4.25 -9.09 28.41
N ALA A 502 3.43 -9.79 27.60
CA ALA A 502 3.88 -10.77 26.63
C ALA A 502 3.53 -10.41 25.16
N GLY A 503 2.71 -9.38 24.93
CA GLY A 503 2.32 -8.94 23.58
C GLY A 503 1.65 -7.57 23.56
N VAL A 504 1.18 -7.16 22.39
CA VAL A 504 0.60 -5.83 22.13
C VAL A 504 -0.91 -5.89 22.00
N VAL A 505 -1.44 -7.03 21.57
CA VAL A 505 -2.87 -7.24 21.39
C VAL A 505 -3.33 -8.50 22.09
N ASP A 506 -4.59 -8.52 22.48
CA ASP A 506 -5.23 -9.73 23.00
C ASP A 506 -5.61 -10.71 21.88
N HIS A 507 -6.27 -11.81 22.23
CA HIS A 507 -6.69 -12.83 21.27
C HIS A 507 -7.69 -12.35 20.21
N GLU A 508 -8.33 -11.20 20.36
CA GLU A 508 -9.26 -10.60 19.39
C GLU A 508 -8.57 -9.55 18.51
N GLY A 509 -7.29 -9.27 18.77
CA GLY A 509 -6.55 -8.19 18.15
C GLY A 509 -6.80 -6.83 18.81
N ARG A 510 -7.43 -6.75 19.99
CA ARG A 510 -7.62 -5.47 20.72
C ARG A 510 -6.30 -5.02 21.32
N VAL A 511 -5.94 -3.76 21.14
CA VAL A 511 -4.65 -3.21 21.60
C VAL A 511 -4.66 -3.02 23.11
N PHE A 512 -3.68 -3.59 23.80
CA PHE A 512 -3.49 -3.36 25.23
C PHE A 512 -3.17 -1.90 25.54
N SER A 513 -3.77 -1.39 26.62
CA SER A 513 -3.73 0.01 27.03
C SER A 513 -2.70 0.32 28.12
N ARG A 514 -1.95 -0.69 28.56
CA ARG A 514 -0.98 -0.63 29.65
C ARG A 514 0.26 -1.46 29.29
N GLU A 515 1.30 -1.34 30.11
CA GLU A 515 2.50 -2.18 30.01
C GLU A 515 2.29 -3.59 30.57
N GLU A 516 1.34 -3.75 31.49
CA GLU A 516 0.98 -5.02 32.13
C GLU A 516 -0.54 -5.14 32.26
N GLY A 517 -1.06 -6.35 32.44
CA GLY A 517 -2.49 -6.62 32.60
C GLY A 517 -3.23 -6.82 31.26
N THR A 518 -4.55 -6.95 31.35
CA THR A 518 -5.42 -7.34 30.23
C THR A 518 -6.30 -6.19 29.73
N GLU A 519 -6.13 -4.98 30.25
CA GLU A 519 -6.94 -3.83 29.83
C GLU A 519 -6.58 -3.39 28.41
N VAL A 520 -7.61 -3.17 27.60
CA VAL A 520 -7.49 -2.79 26.19
C VAL A 520 -8.05 -1.41 25.92
N HIS A 521 -7.54 -0.78 24.87
CA HIS A 521 -8.10 0.42 24.28
C HIS A 521 -9.42 0.10 23.58
N ASP A 522 -10.51 0.66 24.10
CA ASP A 522 -11.82 0.47 23.46
C ASP A 522 -11.83 1.05 22.03
N GLY A 523 -12.27 0.24 21.08
CA GLY A 523 -12.31 0.59 19.66
C GLY A 523 -10.96 0.59 18.94
N LEU A 524 -9.83 0.14 19.52
CA LEU A 524 -8.55 0.04 18.80
C LEU A 524 -8.12 -1.41 18.61
N TYR A 525 -7.97 -1.81 17.34
CA TYR A 525 -7.64 -3.18 16.95
C TYR A 525 -6.45 -3.21 15.99
N VAL A 526 -5.78 -4.36 15.93
CA VAL A 526 -4.81 -4.72 14.90
C VAL A 526 -5.24 -6.04 14.26
N SER A 527 -5.21 -6.11 12.93
CA SER A 527 -5.66 -7.30 12.19
C SER A 527 -4.79 -7.60 10.97
N ASP A 528 -3.46 -7.58 11.11
CA ASP A 528 -2.51 -7.92 10.03
C ASP A 528 -1.38 -8.84 10.50
N GLY A 529 -0.32 -9.00 9.69
CA GLY A 529 0.83 -9.86 10.00
C GLY A 529 1.58 -9.53 11.28
N SER A 530 1.40 -8.31 11.83
CA SER A 530 2.07 -7.91 13.07
C SER A 530 1.58 -8.68 14.30
N VAL A 531 0.37 -9.24 14.26
CA VAL A 531 -0.24 -9.95 15.40
C VAL A 531 0.23 -11.39 15.54
N ILE A 532 0.94 -11.91 14.54
CA ILE A 532 1.40 -13.30 14.52
C ILE A 532 2.61 -13.46 15.46
N PRO A 533 2.53 -14.30 16.50
CA PRO A 533 3.54 -14.34 17.56
C PRO A 533 4.74 -15.23 17.26
N ARG A 534 4.79 -15.86 16.08
CA ARG A 534 5.83 -16.81 15.68
C ARG A 534 5.95 -16.97 14.15
N PRO A 535 7.10 -17.42 13.62
CA PRO A 535 7.20 -17.87 12.23
C PRO A 535 6.26 -19.04 11.96
N LEU A 536 5.68 -19.04 10.76
CA LEU A 536 4.70 -20.02 10.30
C LEU A 536 5.34 -21.18 9.52
N GLY A 537 6.56 -21.01 9.00
CA GLY A 537 7.25 -22.03 8.18
C GLY A 537 6.54 -22.30 6.85
N THR A 538 5.75 -21.35 6.37
CA THR A 538 4.99 -21.37 5.11
C THR A 538 4.61 -19.95 4.71
N ASN A 539 4.14 -19.74 3.48
CA ASN A 539 3.64 -18.43 3.05
C ASN A 539 2.49 -17.98 3.97
N PRO A 540 2.52 -16.76 4.50
CA PRO A 540 1.66 -16.35 5.60
C PRO A 540 0.23 -16.04 5.16
N LEU A 541 -0.02 -15.74 3.88
CA LEU A 541 -1.27 -15.10 3.44
C LEU A 541 -2.53 -15.83 3.88
N PHE A 542 -2.54 -17.17 3.87
CA PHE A 542 -3.74 -17.94 4.20
C PHE A 542 -4.01 -17.92 5.70
N THR A 543 -2.95 -18.04 6.51
CA THR A 543 -3.03 -17.88 7.97
C THR A 543 -3.47 -16.46 8.34
N LEU A 544 -2.89 -15.44 7.71
CA LEU A 544 -3.30 -14.04 7.94
C LEU A 544 -4.78 -13.84 7.60
N SER A 545 -5.25 -14.46 6.53
CA SER A 545 -6.65 -14.37 6.13
C SER A 545 -7.57 -15.05 7.15
N ALA A 546 -7.23 -16.24 7.62
CA ALA A 546 -8.02 -16.94 8.63
C ALA A 546 -8.07 -16.20 9.97
N VAL A 547 -6.94 -15.65 10.42
CA VAL A 547 -6.88 -14.82 11.64
C VAL A 547 -7.70 -13.54 11.47
N ALA A 548 -7.63 -12.87 10.33
CA ALA A 548 -8.42 -11.66 10.06
C ALA A 548 -9.93 -11.94 9.99
N GLU A 549 -10.35 -13.03 9.35
CA GLU A 549 -11.75 -13.47 9.34
C GLU A 549 -12.26 -13.75 10.77
N ARG A 550 -11.45 -14.44 11.59
CA ARG A 550 -11.77 -14.66 13.01
C ARG A 550 -11.88 -13.35 13.78
N CYS A 551 -10.93 -12.44 13.64
CA CYS A 551 -10.98 -11.14 14.32
C CYS A 551 -12.24 -10.35 13.91
N ALA A 552 -12.57 -10.29 12.62
CA ALA A 552 -13.78 -9.62 12.14
C ALA A 552 -15.07 -10.26 12.68
N ALA A 553 -15.13 -11.59 12.76
CA ALA A 553 -16.27 -12.31 13.36
C ALA A 553 -16.42 -12.00 14.86
N LEU A 554 -15.31 -11.94 15.59
CA LEU A 554 -15.31 -11.59 17.02
C LEU A 554 -15.70 -10.13 17.24
N MET A 555 -15.21 -9.19 16.42
CA MET A 555 -15.66 -7.79 16.43
C MET A 555 -17.18 -7.70 16.21
N ALA A 556 -17.70 -8.37 15.17
CA ALA A 556 -19.13 -8.36 14.90
C ALA A 556 -19.93 -8.94 16.09
N LYS A 557 -19.52 -10.09 16.62
CA LYS A 557 -20.15 -10.71 17.79
C LYS A 557 -20.16 -9.79 19.01
N ARG A 558 -19.02 -9.15 19.30
CA ARG A 558 -18.85 -8.23 20.44
C ARG A 558 -19.78 -7.03 20.38
N HIS A 559 -20.04 -6.52 19.18
CA HIS A 559 -20.90 -5.37 18.96
C HIS A 559 -22.35 -5.74 18.57
N GLY A 560 -22.71 -7.03 18.59
CA GLY A 560 -24.04 -7.51 18.22
C GLY A 560 -24.38 -7.29 16.74
N TRP A 561 -23.36 -7.27 15.87
CA TRP A 561 -23.53 -7.14 14.42
C TRP A 561 -23.61 -8.51 13.74
N THR A 562 -24.40 -8.59 12.68
CA THR A 562 -24.50 -9.77 11.82
C THR A 562 -23.80 -9.50 10.50
N ILE A 563 -22.83 -10.33 10.13
CA ILE A 563 -22.17 -10.27 8.82
C ILE A 563 -23.00 -11.07 7.82
N ASP A 564 -23.45 -10.43 6.75
CA ASP A 564 -24.08 -11.12 5.62
C ASP A 564 -23.01 -11.76 4.72
N TYR A 565 -23.00 -13.09 4.63
CA TYR A 565 -22.06 -13.85 3.81
C TYR A 565 -22.64 -14.28 2.45
N THR A 566 -23.80 -13.75 2.05
CA THR A 566 -24.41 -14.06 0.76
C THR A 566 -23.45 -13.68 -0.39
N PRO A 567 -23.18 -14.59 -1.35
CA PRO A 567 -22.31 -14.30 -2.49
C PRO A 567 -22.83 -13.14 -3.33
N ALA A 568 -21.93 -12.40 -3.96
CA ALA A 568 -22.34 -11.32 -4.87
C ALA A 568 -22.86 -11.91 -6.19
N THR A 569 -24.12 -11.63 -6.54
CA THR A 569 -24.80 -12.22 -7.72
C THR A 569 -24.83 -11.35 -8.98
N GLU A 570 -24.28 -10.13 -8.97
CA GLU A 570 -24.37 -9.20 -10.11
C GLU A 570 -23.03 -8.62 -10.59
N GLU A 571 -22.93 -8.46 -11.91
CA GLU A 571 -21.82 -7.80 -12.60
C GLU A 571 -21.80 -6.29 -12.30
N PRO A 572 -20.67 -5.71 -11.86
CA PRO A 572 -20.50 -4.27 -11.92
C PRO A 572 -20.35 -3.81 -13.39
N ASP A 573 -21.07 -2.75 -13.74
CA ASP A 573 -21.14 -2.12 -15.07
C ASP A 573 -19.77 -2.01 -15.78
N VAL A 574 -19.61 -2.77 -16.87
CA VAL A 574 -18.42 -2.82 -17.72
C VAL A 574 -18.61 -1.88 -18.91
N GLY A 575 -18.79 -0.58 -18.66
CA GLY A 575 -19.04 0.38 -19.75
C GLY A 575 -18.73 1.84 -19.46
N ALA A 576 -18.59 2.23 -18.18
CA ALA A 576 -18.36 3.63 -17.85
C ALA A 576 -16.98 4.11 -18.32
N ARG A 577 -16.97 5.13 -19.20
CA ARG A 577 -15.78 5.91 -19.57
C ARG A 577 -15.04 6.29 -18.28
N VAL A 578 -13.75 5.94 -18.15
CA VAL A 578 -12.94 6.43 -17.03
C VAL A 578 -12.75 7.94 -17.24
N PRO A 579 -13.38 8.77 -16.42
CA PRO A 579 -13.25 10.20 -16.57
C PRO A 579 -11.83 10.63 -16.21
N VAL A 580 -11.35 11.68 -16.87
CA VAL A 580 -10.01 12.22 -16.60
C VAL A 580 -10.15 13.50 -15.80
N GLY A 581 -9.62 13.42 -14.59
CA GLY A 581 -9.65 14.49 -13.63
C GLY A 581 -8.36 15.29 -13.55
N VAL A 582 -8.43 16.43 -12.87
CA VAL A 582 -7.28 17.27 -12.53
C VAL A 582 -7.23 17.43 -11.03
N ARG A 583 -6.02 17.43 -10.46
CA ARG A 583 -5.76 17.72 -9.05
C ARG A 583 -4.62 18.72 -8.92
N PHE A 584 -4.73 19.68 -8.01
CA PHE A 584 -3.63 20.56 -7.60
C PHE A 584 -3.82 21.03 -6.16
N THR A 585 -2.77 21.54 -5.55
CA THR A 585 -2.81 22.12 -4.20
C THR A 585 -2.57 23.61 -4.26
N GLU A 586 -3.43 24.37 -3.57
CA GLU A 586 -3.37 25.82 -3.44
C GLU A 586 -3.19 26.20 -1.96
N THR A 587 -2.52 27.33 -1.74
CA THR A 587 -2.41 27.98 -0.44
C THR A 587 -2.77 29.46 -0.56
N MET A 588 -3.44 30.02 0.43
CA MET A 588 -3.61 31.48 0.55
C MET A 588 -3.46 31.89 2.00
N TYR A 589 -2.92 33.08 2.22
CA TYR A 589 -2.68 33.61 3.57
C TYR A 589 -3.05 35.08 3.65
N GLY A 590 -3.45 35.53 4.84
CA GLY A 590 -3.88 36.90 5.05
C GLY A 590 -4.31 37.17 6.48
N SER A 591 -5.26 38.09 6.63
CA SER A 591 -5.77 38.48 7.94
C SER A 591 -7.29 38.50 7.93
N ILE A 592 -7.88 38.10 9.06
CA ILE A 592 -9.30 38.24 9.39
C ILE A 592 -9.45 39.06 10.67
N SER A 593 -10.57 39.77 10.82
CA SER A 593 -10.91 40.53 12.03
C SER A 593 -12.39 40.40 12.38
N GLY A 594 -12.75 40.78 13.61
CA GLY A 594 -14.13 40.76 14.10
C GLY A 594 -15.01 41.88 13.53
N ALA A 595 -14.49 42.68 12.61
CA ALA A 595 -15.15 43.81 11.96
C ALA A 595 -16.16 43.35 10.88
N VAL A 596 -17.15 42.55 11.28
CA VAL A 596 -18.09 41.88 10.38
C VAL A 596 -19.04 42.83 9.65
N GLU A 597 -19.26 44.04 10.20
CA GLU A 597 -20.04 45.10 9.55
C GLU A 597 -19.26 45.80 8.42
N GLU A 598 -17.93 45.71 8.44
CA GLU A 598 -17.08 46.26 7.39
C GLU A 598 -16.96 45.29 6.21
N ASN A 599 -16.56 45.81 5.04
CA ASN A 599 -16.26 44.93 3.91
C ASN A 599 -14.94 44.16 4.16
N SER A 600 -14.79 43.01 3.49
CA SER A 600 -13.64 42.12 3.66
C SER A 600 -12.28 42.75 3.32
N LEU A 601 -12.22 43.81 2.49
CA LEU A 601 -10.97 44.52 2.21
C LEU A 601 -10.47 45.30 3.41
N VAL A 602 -11.38 45.99 4.12
CA VAL A 602 -11.04 46.79 5.31
C VAL A 602 -10.86 45.88 6.53
N ALA A 603 -11.75 44.90 6.70
CA ALA A 603 -11.63 43.90 7.77
C ALA A 603 -10.36 43.06 7.65
N GLY A 604 -9.82 42.88 6.43
CA GLY A 604 -8.61 42.14 6.15
C GLY A 604 -7.30 42.93 6.24
N ASP A 605 -7.31 44.20 6.69
CA ASP A 605 -6.07 44.97 6.86
C ASP A 605 -5.24 44.38 8.02
N PRO A 606 -4.01 43.89 7.77
CA PRO A 606 -3.16 43.32 8.82
C PRO A 606 -2.74 44.34 9.90
N LYS A 607 -2.95 45.65 9.67
CA LYS A 607 -2.65 46.71 10.65
C LYS A 607 -3.75 46.92 11.69
N ARG A 608 -4.91 46.27 11.57
CA ARG A 608 -5.95 46.37 12.59
C ARG A 608 -5.49 45.78 13.90
N ILE A 609 -5.95 46.37 15.00
CA ILE A 609 -5.65 45.92 16.36
C ILE A 609 -6.20 44.51 16.61
N ASP A 610 -7.34 44.17 16.00
CA ASP A 610 -8.01 42.88 16.12
C ASP A 610 -7.73 41.92 14.94
N ALA A 611 -6.77 42.25 14.07
CA ALA A 611 -6.39 41.38 12.96
C ALA A 611 -5.71 40.10 13.47
N THR A 612 -6.14 38.96 12.93
CA THR A 612 -5.57 37.64 13.22
C THR A 612 -5.24 36.92 11.93
N HIS A 613 -4.18 36.11 11.96
CA HIS A 613 -3.71 35.41 10.77
C HIS A 613 -4.68 34.29 10.36
N LEU A 614 -4.93 34.17 9.06
CA LEU A 614 -5.58 33.01 8.47
C LEU A 614 -4.77 32.51 7.28
N ARG A 615 -4.54 31.20 7.24
CA ARG A 615 -3.95 30.47 6.11
C ARG A 615 -4.81 29.27 5.78
N PHE A 616 -5.02 28.95 4.51
CA PHE A 616 -5.52 27.62 4.14
C PHE A 616 -4.54 26.95 3.20
N ILE A 617 -4.51 25.62 3.25
CA ILE A 617 -3.86 24.78 2.26
C ILE A 617 -4.86 23.71 1.85
N VAL A 618 -5.34 23.81 0.61
CA VAL A 618 -6.40 22.94 0.08
C VAL A 618 -5.94 22.27 -1.20
N THR A 619 -6.25 20.99 -1.32
CA THR A 619 -6.17 20.24 -2.56
C THR A 619 -7.51 20.31 -3.26
N VAL A 620 -7.47 20.80 -4.49
CA VAL A 620 -8.60 20.94 -5.41
C VAL A 620 -8.60 19.76 -6.37
N GLU A 621 -9.75 19.13 -6.59
CA GLU A 621 -9.88 18.05 -7.56
C GLU A 621 -11.21 18.02 -8.31
N THR A 622 -11.17 17.62 -9.57
CA THR A 622 -12.32 17.12 -10.33
C THR A 622 -11.99 15.72 -10.84
N PRO A 623 -12.91 14.74 -10.75
CA PRO A 623 -12.73 13.42 -11.34
C PRO A 623 -12.96 13.40 -12.86
N ASP A 624 -13.73 14.36 -13.37
CA ASP A 624 -14.24 14.42 -14.73
C ASP A 624 -14.20 15.86 -15.20
N LEU A 625 -13.08 16.22 -15.80
CA LEU A 625 -12.89 17.57 -16.30
C LEU A 625 -13.96 17.93 -17.34
N GLU A 626 -14.40 16.99 -18.19
CA GLU A 626 -15.40 17.32 -19.21
C GLU A 626 -16.73 17.68 -18.56
N ARG A 627 -17.21 16.84 -17.63
CA ARG A 627 -18.44 17.11 -16.90
C ARG A 627 -18.36 18.40 -16.09
N THR A 628 -17.23 18.68 -15.45
CA THR A 628 -17.01 19.95 -14.74
C THR A 628 -17.06 21.14 -15.70
N LEU A 629 -16.48 21.04 -16.90
CA LEU A 629 -16.51 22.13 -17.88
C LEU A 629 -17.88 22.32 -18.55
N GLU A 630 -18.75 21.29 -18.56
CA GLU A 630 -20.12 21.37 -19.07
C GLU A 630 -21.13 21.92 -18.03
N ASP A 631 -20.85 21.72 -16.74
CA ASP A 631 -21.70 22.21 -15.65
C ASP A 631 -21.62 23.75 -15.52
N PRO A 632 -22.73 24.50 -15.48
CA PRO A 632 -22.72 25.96 -15.36
C PRO A 632 -22.04 26.53 -14.10
N LEU A 633 -21.94 25.73 -13.03
CA LEU A 633 -21.26 26.10 -11.78
C LEU A 633 -19.81 25.64 -11.74
N HIS A 634 -19.42 24.78 -12.68
CA HIS A 634 -18.07 24.22 -12.78
C HIS A 634 -17.51 23.71 -11.43
N PRO A 635 -18.21 22.79 -10.74
CA PRO A 635 -17.87 22.41 -9.38
C PRO A 635 -16.59 21.58 -9.32
N LEU A 636 -15.76 21.92 -8.34
CA LEU A 636 -14.53 21.24 -7.93
C LEU A 636 -14.62 20.87 -6.45
N GLY A 637 -14.15 19.68 -6.09
CA GLY A 637 -14.05 19.27 -4.70
C GLY A 637 -12.79 19.86 -4.04
N LEU A 638 -12.92 20.23 -2.77
CA LEU A 638 -11.83 20.72 -1.93
C LEU A 638 -11.67 19.82 -0.70
N SER A 639 -10.41 19.53 -0.38
CA SER A 639 -10.01 18.88 0.87
C SER A 639 -8.76 19.56 1.39
N GLY A 640 -8.54 19.62 2.70
CA GLY A 640 -7.37 20.30 3.23
C GLY A 640 -7.56 20.83 4.64
N VAL A 641 -6.81 21.87 4.97
CA VAL A 641 -6.73 22.43 6.31
C VAL A 641 -6.78 23.96 6.28
N VAL A 642 -7.32 24.55 7.35
CA VAL A 642 -7.34 25.98 7.60
C VAL A 642 -6.68 26.26 8.95
N GLU A 643 -5.71 27.15 8.98
CA GLU A 643 -5.01 27.61 10.18
C GLU A 643 -5.49 29.01 10.53
N ALA A 644 -6.19 29.15 11.66
CA ALA A 644 -6.67 30.42 12.17
C ALA A 644 -6.74 30.36 13.70
N LEU A 645 -5.71 30.90 14.38
CA LEU A 645 -5.56 30.81 15.85
C LEU A 645 -6.71 31.48 16.62
N SER A 646 -7.39 32.45 16.00
CA SER A 646 -8.58 33.09 16.56
C SER A 646 -9.81 32.19 16.57
N LEU A 647 -9.83 31.13 15.76
CA LEU A 647 -10.93 30.16 15.68
C LEU A 647 -10.58 28.86 16.44
N SER A 648 -9.35 28.38 16.29
CA SER A 648 -8.89 27.13 16.89
C SER A 648 -7.38 27.17 17.12
N PRO A 649 -6.87 26.65 18.26
CA PRO A 649 -5.43 26.57 18.52
C PRO A 649 -4.69 25.59 17.59
N ARG A 650 -5.43 24.73 16.89
CA ARG A 650 -4.93 23.70 15.97
C ARG A 650 -5.59 23.86 14.60
N PRO A 651 -4.96 23.42 13.51
CA PRO A 651 -5.54 23.49 12.17
C PRO A 651 -6.93 22.84 12.11
N LEU A 652 -7.89 23.53 11.50
CA LEU A 652 -9.22 23.02 11.20
C LEU A 652 -9.17 22.15 9.95
N THR A 653 -9.95 21.07 9.90
CA THR A 653 -10.07 20.21 8.71
C THR A 653 -11.23 20.68 7.84
N VAL A 654 -11.02 20.74 6.52
CA VAL A 654 -12.08 21.01 5.53
C VAL A 654 -12.90 19.73 5.32
N GLU A 655 -14.21 19.80 5.56
CA GLU A 655 -15.17 18.72 5.33
C GLU A 655 -15.97 19.00 4.06
N ARG A 656 -15.79 18.18 3.01
CA ARG A 656 -16.53 18.27 1.73
C ARG A 656 -16.60 19.70 1.16
N GLY A 657 -15.46 20.38 1.08
CA GLY A 657 -15.42 21.74 0.54
C GLY A 657 -15.68 21.74 -0.97
N GLU A 658 -16.15 22.88 -1.48
CA GLU A 658 -16.43 23.08 -2.91
C GLU A 658 -15.80 24.38 -3.42
N LEU A 659 -15.31 24.33 -4.65
CA LEU A 659 -14.91 25.48 -5.45
C LEU A 659 -15.78 25.52 -6.71
N HIS A 660 -16.57 26.57 -6.88
CA HIS A 660 -17.33 26.80 -8.11
C HIS A 660 -16.60 27.83 -8.94
N LEU A 661 -16.24 27.45 -10.18
CA LEU A 661 -15.51 28.35 -11.05
C LEU A 661 -16.47 29.20 -11.87
N MET A 662 -16.16 30.49 -11.99
CA MET A 662 -16.75 31.37 -12.99
C MET A 662 -18.28 31.48 -12.92
N THR A 663 -18.87 31.43 -11.73
CA THR A 663 -20.32 31.64 -11.54
C THR A 663 -20.69 33.05 -11.99
N ARG A 664 -21.71 33.18 -12.86
CA ARG A 664 -22.18 34.49 -13.36
C ARG A 664 -22.83 35.29 -12.23
N GLU A 665 -22.38 36.51 -12.03
CA GLU A 665 -23.03 37.40 -11.06
C GLU A 665 -24.32 38.00 -11.66
N ALA A 666 -25.47 37.72 -11.05
CA ALA A 666 -26.75 38.28 -11.49
C ALA A 666 -26.81 39.81 -11.38
N ALA A 667 -26.00 40.40 -10.50
CA ALA A 667 -26.01 41.83 -10.18
C ALA A 667 -25.09 42.70 -11.06
N ARG A 668 -24.11 42.11 -11.79
CA ARG A 668 -23.13 42.86 -12.60
C ARG A 668 -22.88 42.17 -13.95
N PRO A 669 -23.34 42.74 -15.08
CA PRO A 669 -23.10 42.18 -16.41
C PRO A 669 -21.60 42.06 -16.72
N GLY A 670 -21.11 40.84 -16.96
CA GLY A 670 -19.71 40.56 -17.34
C GLY A 670 -18.79 40.09 -16.21
N GLY A 671 -19.17 40.29 -14.93
CA GLY A 671 -18.40 39.81 -13.79
C GLY A 671 -18.55 38.31 -13.55
N ARG A 672 -17.44 37.62 -13.28
CA ARG A 672 -17.42 36.20 -12.88
C ARG A 672 -16.82 36.06 -11.49
N ARG A 673 -17.31 35.09 -10.71
CA ARG A 673 -16.73 34.74 -9.40
C ARG A 673 -16.17 33.34 -9.37
N MET A 674 -15.05 33.17 -8.68
CA MET A 674 -14.65 31.86 -8.15
C MET A 674 -15.08 31.80 -6.69
N HIS A 675 -16.00 30.89 -6.36
CA HIS A 675 -16.63 30.81 -5.04
C HIS A 675 -16.10 29.59 -4.27
N TYR A 676 -15.53 29.84 -3.10
CA TYR A 676 -14.98 28.88 -2.16
C TYR A 676 -15.96 28.67 -1.02
N GLN A 677 -16.37 27.43 -0.81
CA GLN A 677 -17.25 27.02 0.26
C GLN A 677 -16.55 25.95 1.08
N LEU A 678 -16.08 26.32 2.27
CA LEU A 678 -15.28 25.45 3.12
C LEU A 678 -15.98 25.23 4.47
N PRO A 679 -16.75 24.14 4.64
CA PRO A 679 -17.12 23.67 5.95
C PRO A 679 -15.86 23.22 6.71
N LEU A 680 -15.68 23.75 7.93
CA LEU A 680 -14.50 23.56 8.77
C LEU A 680 -14.87 22.91 10.09
N VAL A 681 -14.07 21.95 10.51
CA VAL A 681 -14.24 21.28 11.81
C VAL A 681 -12.94 21.42 12.61
N ALA A 682 -13.05 21.99 13.81
CA ALA A 682 -11.95 22.07 14.77
C ALA A 682 -11.77 20.75 15.52
N GLU A 683 -10.59 20.52 16.12
CA GLU A 683 -10.36 19.34 16.97
C GLU A 683 -11.33 19.28 18.17
N SER A 684 -11.79 20.43 18.67
CA SER A 684 -12.83 20.50 19.72
C SER A 684 -14.22 20.02 19.28
N GLY A 685 -14.43 19.80 17.98
CA GLY A 685 -15.74 19.54 17.38
C GLY A 685 -16.54 20.81 17.04
N GLU A 686 -16.03 22.00 17.38
CA GLU A 686 -16.63 23.27 16.94
C GLU A 686 -16.58 23.38 15.41
N ARG A 687 -17.65 23.94 14.83
CA ARG A 687 -17.85 24.01 13.39
C ARG A 687 -17.91 25.44 12.91
N PHE A 688 -17.22 25.69 11.81
CA PHE A 688 -17.18 26.99 11.14
C PHE A 688 -17.41 26.79 9.65
N PHE A 689 -17.79 27.86 8.96
CA PHE A 689 -17.90 27.87 7.51
C PHE A 689 -17.16 29.08 6.95
N LEU A 690 -16.16 28.83 6.11
CA LEU A 690 -15.44 29.89 5.39
C LEU A 690 -16.07 30.02 4.00
N ASP A 691 -16.73 31.15 3.80
CA ASP A 691 -17.31 31.58 2.54
C ASP A 691 -16.35 32.59 1.89
N GLY A 692 -15.83 32.29 0.71
CA GLY A 692 -14.84 33.14 0.06
C GLY A 692 -15.07 33.31 -1.42
N TYR A 693 -14.78 34.49 -1.97
CA TYR A 693 -14.88 34.68 -3.42
C TYR A 693 -13.74 35.50 -4.00
N LYS A 694 -13.37 35.17 -5.24
CA LYS A 694 -12.47 35.96 -6.09
C LYS A 694 -13.32 36.59 -7.19
N ASP A 695 -13.27 37.91 -7.33
CA ASP A 695 -13.90 38.61 -8.46
C ASP A 695 -12.92 38.56 -9.65
N VAL A 696 -13.38 38.08 -10.80
CA VAL A 696 -12.59 37.95 -12.03
C VAL A 696 -13.18 38.85 -13.12
N HIS A 697 -12.38 39.83 -13.56
CA HIS A 697 -12.74 40.77 -14.63
C HIS A 697 -12.07 40.37 -15.96
N ASP A 698 -12.74 40.63 -17.08
CA ASP A 698 -12.26 40.29 -18.44
C ASP A 698 -11.61 41.53 -19.09
N ASP A 699 -10.69 42.14 -18.36
CA ASP A 699 -10.08 43.44 -18.68
C ASP A 699 -8.58 43.24 -19.03
N ALA A 700 -8.03 43.99 -19.98
CA ALA A 700 -6.66 43.80 -20.45
C ALA A 700 -5.61 44.34 -19.45
N GLY A 701 -4.66 43.50 -18.98
CA GLY A 701 -3.45 43.95 -18.24
C GLY A 701 -3.13 43.18 -16.95
N PHE A 702 -2.48 43.88 -15.99
CA PHE A 702 -2.06 43.36 -14.67
C PHE A 702 -3.24 43.09 -13.69
N ASP A 703 -4.47 43.44 -14.05
CA ASP A 703 -5.67 43.28 -13.19
C ASP A 703 -6.01 41.80 -12.97
N LEU A 704 -5.85 40.96 -13.99
CA LEU A 704 -6.06 39.51 -13.91
C LEU A 704 -5.21 38.83 -12.82
N TRP A 705 -3.99 39.31 -12.57
CA TRP A 705 -3.16 38.78 -11.48
C TRP A 705 -3.76 39.13 -10.12
N VAL A 706 -4.20 40.38 -9.95
CA VAL A 706 -4.79 40.86 -8.71
C VAL A 706 -6.12 40.15 -8.43
N ASP A 707 -6.95 39.97 -9.45
CA ASP A 707 -8.24 39.28 -9.42
C ASP A 707 -8.11 37.81 -9.04
N THR A 708 -7.10 37.11 -9.57
CA THR A 708 -6.90 35.68 -9.31
C THR A 708 -6.13 35.39 -8.02
N THR A 709 -5.46 36.39 -7.45
CA THR A 709 -4.65 36.26 -6.23
C THR A 709 -5.28 36.85 -4.97
N ARG A 710 -6.41 37.57 -5.08
CA ARG A 710 -7.15 38.09 -3.91
C ARG A 710 -8.39 37.25 -3.63
N LEU A 711 -8.53 36.79 -2.39
CA LEU A 711 -9.72 36.09 -1.92
C LEU A 711 -10.33 36.87 -0.76
N LEU A 712 -11.55 37.37 -0.97
CA LEU A 712 -12.36 38.01 0.05
C LEU A 712 -13.05 36.88 0.83
N VAL A 713 -12.93 36.88 2.15
CA VAL A 713 -13.50 35.82 3.00
C VAL A 713 -14.43 36.37 4.07
N SER A 714 -15.43 35.56 4.40
CA SER A 714 -16.28 35.67 5.58
C SER A 714 -16.26 34.33 6.31
N VAL A 715 -16.11 34.37 7.63
CA VAL A 715 -16.15 33.18 8.49
C VAL A 715 -17.44 33.23 9.30
N HIS A 716 -18.19 32.14 9.23
CA HIS A 716 -19.46 31.96 9.92
C HIS A 716 -19.33 30.86 10.97
N ARG A 717 -20.08 30.97 12.06
CA ARG A 717 -20.22 29.88 13.03
C ARG A 717 -21.31 28.92 12.56
N GLY A 718 -21.02 27.62 12.48
CA GLY A 718 -21.95 26.61 11.98
C GLY A 718 -21.44 25.88 10.73
N ASN A 719 -22.34 25.20 10.02
CA ASN A 719 -22.01 24.36 8.88
C ASN A 719 -22.03 25.10 7.53
N ASP A 720 -22.67 26.26 7.46
CA ASP A 720 -22.93 27.00 6.24
C ASP A 720 -22.98 28.52 6.49
N ALA A 721 -23.17 29.29 5.41
CA ALA A 721 -23.22 30.75 5.44
C ALA A 721 -24.47 31.34 6.13
N SER A 722 -25.47 30.52 6.50
CA SER A 722 -26.66 31.01 7.24
C SER A 722 -26.34 31.30 8.71
N GLY A 723 -25.25 30.74 9.23
CA GLY A 723 -24.74 31.01 10.56
C GLY A 723 -24.25 32.45 10.73
N PRO A 724 -24.15 32.95 11.98
CA PRO A 724 -23.68 34.31 12.23
C PRO A 724 -22.24 34.47 11.72
N CYS A 725 -22.02 35.54 10.95
CA CYS A 725 -20.68 35.95 10.54
C CYS A 725 -19.91 36.44 11.77
N ILE A 726 -18.74 35.85 12.03
CA ILE A 726 -17.90 36.16 13.20
C ILE A 726 -16.58 36.83 12.81
N ALA A 727 -16.17 36.71 11.54
CA ALA A 727 -15.00 37.41 11.03
C ALA A 727 -15.10 37.66 9.52
N ARG A 728 -14.42 38.71 9.05
CA ARG A 728 -14.21 38.99 7.62
C ARG A 728 -12.73 39.29 7.37
N GLY A 729 -12.27 39.05 6.15
CA GLY A 729 -10.89 39.36 5.82
C GLY A 729 -10.50 39.16 4.36
N LEU A 730 -9.20 39.30 4.11
CA LEU A 730 -8.60 39.25 2.79
C LEU A 730 -7.40 38.32 2.82
N LEU A 731 -7.41 37.29 1.97
CA LEU A 731 -6.27 36.42 1.73
C LEU A 731 -5.63 36.75 0.38
N ARG A 732 -4.32 36.51 0.30
CA ARG A 732 -3.53 36.72 -0.92
C ARG A 732 -2.70 35.48 -1.25
N LEU A 733 -2.50 35.27 -2.54
CA LEU A 733 -1.52 34.35 -3.10
C LEU A 733 -0.36 35.15 -3.68
N ASN A 734 0.88 34.81 -3.33
CA ASN A 734 2.06 35.45 -3.92
C ASN A 734 2.55 34.68 -5.17
N ALA A 735 3.43 35.32 -5.95
CA ALA A 735 3.91 34.74 -7.22
C ALA A 735 4.75 33.47 -7.04
N LYS A 736 5.50 33.35 -5.94
CA LYS A 736 6.31 32.17 -5.63
C LYS A 736 5.41 30.97 -5.35
N ASP A 737 4.40 31.15 -4.49
CA ASP A 737 3.46 30.09 -4.11
C ASP A 737 2.56 29.70 -5.29
N PHE A 738 2.23 30.63 -6.18
CA PHE A 738 1.55 30.31 -7.44
C PHE A 738 2.41 29.41 -8.35
N ALA A 739 3.71 29.69 -8.48
CA ALA A 739 4.61 28.81 -9.22
C ALA A 739 4.73 27.43 -8.57
N VAL A 740 4.75 27.36 -7.23
CA VAL A 740 4.69 26.09 -6.49
C VAL A 740 3.37 25.38 -6.77
N GLN A 741 2.22 26.06 -6.73
CA GLN A 741 0.89 25.51 -7.03
C GLN A 741 0.86 24.88 -8.43
N LEU A 742 1.35 25.56 -9.46
CA LEU A 742 1.45 25.01 -10.81
C LEU A 742 2.29 23.72 -10.86
N SER A 743 3.37 23.66 -10.07
CA SER A 743 4.21 22.47 -9.95
C SER A 743 3.51 21.29 -9.25
N THR A 744 2.38 21.53 -8.56
CA THR A 744 1.54 20.49 -7.93
C THR A 744 0.46 19.93 -8.86
N LEU A 745 0.24 20.51 -10.04
CA LEU A 745 -0.82 20.10 -10.97
C LEU A 745 -0.59 18.67 -11.50
N ARG A 746 -1.58 17.79 -11.33
CA ARG A 746 -1.55 16.38 -11.74
C ARG A 746 -2.82 16.00 -12.48
N VAL A 747 -2.72 14.92 -13.25
CA VAL A 747 -3.84 14.26 -13.93
C VAL A 747 -3.85 12.80 -13.48
N PRO A 748 -4.43 12.47 -12.31
CA PRO A 748 -4.23 11.17 -11.66
C PRO A 748 -4.65 9.97 -12.53
N SER A 749 -5.67 10.15 -13.39
CA SER A 749 -6.24 9.08 -14.22
C SER A 749 -5.64 8.96 -15.63
N ALA A 750 -4.68 9.80 -16.03
CA ALA A 750 -4.12 9.75 -17.38
C ALA A 750 -3.04 8.67 -17.52
N ARG A 751 -3.27 7.72 -18.43
CA ARG A 751 -2.35 6.62 -18.75
C ARG A 751 -1.24 7.00 -19.73
N ASP A 752 -1.48 7.99 -20.59
CA ASP A 752 -0.54 8.41 -21.62
C ASP A 752 -0.20 9.91 -21.53
N THR A 753 1.01 10.26 -21.96
CA THR A 753 1.53 11.63 -21.89
C THR A 753 0.72 12.62 -22.72
N SER A 754 0.15 12.19 -23.86
CA SER A 754 -0.62 13.06 -24.76
C SER A 754 -1.94 13.49 -24.11
N ARG A 755 -2.68 12.53 -23.54
CA ARG A 755 -3.91 12.78 -22.81
C ARG A 755 -3.66 13.62 -21.56
N ARG A 756 -2.57 13.35 -20.83
CA ARG A 756 -2.15 14.20 -19.70
C ARG A 756 -1.92 15.65 -20.15
N LEU A 757 -1.11 15.86 -21.19
CA LEU A 757 -0.78 17.21 -21.67
C LEU A 757 -2.02 17.94 -22.19
N SER A 758 -2.86 17.28 -22.98
CA SER A 758 -4.11 17.88 -23.49
C SER A 758 -5.10 18.24 -22.38
N THR A 759 -5.29 17.39 -21.36
CA THR A 759 -6.11 17.71 -20.18
C THR A 759 -5.54 18.91 -19.43
N LEU A 760 -4.22 18.95 -19.19
CA LEU A 760 -3.57 20.08 -18.51
C LEU A 760 -3.73 21.39 -19.29
N LEU A 761 -3.56 21.37 -20.61
CA LEU A 761 -3.74 22.55 -21.45
C LEU A 761 -5.19 23.05 -21.44
N ARG A 762 -6.18 22.15 -21.50
CA ARG A 762 -7.60 22.52 -21.46
C ARG A 762 -7.99 23.11 -20.11
N PHE A 763 -7.63 22.42 -19.02
CA PHE A 763 -7.87 22.94 -17.67
C PHE A 763 -7.13 24.25 -17.43
N GLY A 764 -5.84 24.33 -17.81
CA GLY A 764 -5.01 25.50 -17.62
C GLY A 764 -5.55 26.75 -18.33
N ARG A 765 -6.00 26.61 -19.58
CA ARG A 765 -6.67 27.70 -20.33
C ARG A 765 -7.97 28.14 -19.68
N PHE A 766 -8.77 27.21 -19.17
CA PHE A 766 -10.04 27.53 -18.52
C PHE A 766 -9.84 28.21 -17.17
N PHE A 767 -8.98 27.64 -16.31
CA PHE A 767 -8.81 28.06 -14.93
C PHE A 767 -7.91 29.29 -14.77
N PHE A 768 -6.78 29.34 -15.47
CA PHE A 768 -5.79 30.41 -15.36
C PHE A 768 -5.88 31.45 -16.48
N GLY A 769 -6.72 31.24 -17.51
CA GLY A 769 -6.91 32.20 -18.61
C GLY A 769 -5.58 32.66 -19.24
N ALA A 770 -5.44 33.98 -19.48
CA ALA A 770 -4.25 34.60 -20.04
C ALA A 770 -2.98 34.50 -19.14
N LEU A 771 -3.13 34.22 -17.84
CA LEU A 771 -1.98 34.00 -16.94
C LEU A 771 -1.23 32.72 -17.28
N TYR A 772 -1.94 31.71 -17.79
CA TYR A 772 -1.31 30.46 -18.25
C TYR A 772 -0.32 30.71 -19.38
N ASP A 773 -0.71 31.49 -20.39
CA ASP A 773 0.14 31.80 -21.54
C ASP A 773 1.33 32.70 -21.15
N THR A 774 1.18 33.53 -20.12
CA THR A 774 2.21 34.46 -19.66
C THR A 774 3.28 33.79 -18.80
N TYR A 775 2.87 32.96 -17.83
CA TYR A 775 3.75 32.40 -16.81
C TYR A 775 4.08 30.92 -17.01
N VAL A 776 3.20 30.15 -17.64
CA VAL A 776 3.36 28.69 -17.78
C VAL A 776 4.01 28.32 -19.11
N ARG A 777 3.54 28.92 -20.22
CA ARG A 777 4.07 28.61 -21.57
C ARG A 777 5.54 29.03 -21.78
N LYS A 778 6.06 29.97 -21.00
CA LYS A 778 7.47 30.38 -21.05
C LYS A 778 8.40 29.49 -20.22
N ALA A 779 7.84 28.68 -19.31
CA ALA A 779 8.58 27.84 -18.37
C ALA A 779 8.51 26.34 -18.71
N ALA A 780 7.56 25.93 -19.55
CA ALA A 780 7.45 24.61 -20.17
C ALA A 780 8.09 24.62 -21.55
#